data_AF-A0A0U4VEU0-F1
#
_entry.id   AF-A0A0U4VEU0-F1
#
_cell.length_a   1.000
_cell.length_b   1.000
_cell.length_c   1.000
_cell.angle_alpha   90.00
_cell.angle_beta   90.00
_cell.angle_gamma   90.00
#
_symmetry.space_group_name_H-M   'P 1'
#
loop_
_entity.id
_entity.type
_entity.pdbx_description
1 polymer ?
#
loop_
_entity_poly.entity_id
_entity_poly.type
_entity_poly.pdbx_seq_one_letter_code
_entity_poly.pdbx_strand_id
1 'polypeptide(L)'
;MSAKPEQHLKVGDWWYLPQQDKLVKIDDAGEISETASLDNLCQKALNYFLVNAGRLVTRDELLSDVWGVRDVSDGRISRVIRVLRVALGDDSREPRYIETIPKRGFRFIAPVAEVILTSGNDEPANNHIEEQHAIQQQERKHHRHWWLLAGTFLCCVLAISGWQYWQQSQLDPQVPFGRFEPLSSMDGLELYPDVSKDGRYLVFTHLKDAAQNSELVVQDLVSLEKKVIKSVDSGNLNGAVWSPDGRSIIYQHLRRKISCELRHLTFADDSFAVKSDVSLRPCGINSMGARMAWSPDGKYLVYPDWREDSDKIVLMLYPLDGGKAEQLTTPPQSSLGDFAVRYSPDGTKLVFLRDIAGSAGQIWIFNIADRSTKLLHQPKNSYPGNVAWTSDSNEILFPSDTNTLSAYNLKTEAVRVFAYTDATALEVLTVPGGRVYASVGKYWQTSIRKVNNVLENEMSSTEILDYATRTEGLVELNPQDNGPVAVLSNRSGSQQVWLYYPDGKQQQISQFRGDFNPKVLEFSPDGKKLLVQVKTGIWLLQADKEPMLLTEDDQQCREPSWGADSNTVYYLLSKQGRWILMQRRLGESSPTEYSVDIDFFLESPDGSYQVRSLNGNNKFEMVKLATGEIVPLTFLPDQDFLGPRLVLRSKAIYFLNPDEEKNYEIHRYSLLTGQINKTGIEQQVPSRRYSVSLNEMYIFQDDGKKGDVDVAEFKLLDSTL
;
A
#
# COMPACT_ATOMS: atom_id res chain seq x y z
N MET A 1 17.25 1.59 -15.36
CA MET A 1 17.90 2.78 -15.95
C MET A 1 16.87 3.48 -16.83
N SER A 2 16.63 4.78 -16.69
CA SER A 2 15.65 5.49 -17.54
C SER A 2 16.31 5.90 -18.86
N ALA A 3 16.02 5.19 -19.94
CA ALA A 3 16.46 5.58 -21.28
C ALA A 3 15.69 6.84 -21.72
N LYS A 4 16.29 8.02 -21.53
CA LYS A 4 15.75 9.32 -21.92
C LYS A 4 16.70 9.96 -22.93
N PRO A 5 16.22 10.45 -24.10
CA PRO A 5 17.06 11.22 -25.00
C PRO A 5 17.55 12.51 -24.33
N GLU A 6 18.84 12.80 -24.40
CA GLU A 6 19.43 14.00 -23.79
C GLU A 6 19.45 15.21 -24.74
N GLN A 7 19.21 14.98 -26.03
CA GLN A 7 19.26 15.98 -27.08
C GLN A 7 17.87 16.33 -27.64
N HIS A 8 17.77 17.47 -28.31
CA HIS A 8 16.58 17.83 -29.08
C HIS A 8 16.48 16.92 -30.32
N LEU A 9 15.36 16.22 -30.44
CA LEU A 9 15.11 15.32 -31.57
C LEU A 9 13.94 15.83 -32.41
N LYS A 10 14.10 15.82 -33.73
CA LYS A 10 12.97 15.93 -34.65
C LYS A 10 12.44 14.53 -34.93
N VAL A 11 11.16 14.30 -34.62
CA VAL A 11 10.47 13.01 -34.63
C VAL A 11 9.26 13.11 -35.56
N GLY A 12 9.46 12.84 -36.85
CA GLY A 12 8.43 13.10 -37.86
C GLY A 12 7.95 14.56 -37.85
N ASP A 13 6.66 14.77 -37.57
CA ASP A 13 6.03 16.09 -37.48
C ASP A 13 6.20 16.77 -36.11
N TRP A 14 6.86 16.09 -35.16
CA TRP A 14 7.01 16.52 -33.77
C TRP A 14 8.46 16.82 -33.39
N TRP A 15 8.64 17.55 -32.30
CA TRP A 15 9.92 17.87 -31.68
C TRP A 15 9.94 17.36 -30.25
N TYR A 16 10.94 16.56 -29.89
CA TYR A 16 11.17 16.13 -28.52
C TYR A 16 12.07 17.14 -27.79
N LEU A 17 11.55 17.70 -26.69
CA LEU A 17 12.28 18.63 -25.84
C LEU A 17 12.77 17.92 -24.57
N PRO A 18 14.08 17.60 -24.45
CA PRO A 18 14.60 16.80 -23.33
C PRO A 18 14.44 17.48 -21.97
N GLN A 19 14.50 18.81 -21.92
CA GLN A 19 14.34 19.60 -20.69
C GLN A 19 12.92 19.51 -20.11
N GLN A 20 11.91 19.39 -20.99
CA GLN A 20 10.50 19.31 -20.59
C GLN A 20 9.97 17.87 -20.59
N ASP A 21 10.72 16.93 -21.17
CA ASP A 21 10.33 15.53 -21.40
C ASP A 21 8.99 15.40 -22.14
N LYS A 22 8.83 16.16 -23.23
CA LYS A 22 7.59 16.23 -24.01
C LYS A 22 7.84 16.28 -25.52
N LEU A 23 6.87 15.78 -26.29
CA LEU A 23 6.74 16.05 -27.72
C LEU A 23 5.88 17.29 -27.95
N VAL A 24 6.37 18.18 -28.81
CA VAL A 24 5.66 19.41 -29.20
C VAL A 24 5.68 19.59 -30.71
N LYS A 25 4.67 20.26 -31.28
CA LYS A 25 4.76 20.83 -32.62
C LYS A 25 5.18 22.28 -32.50
N ILE A 26 6.04 22.69 -33.41
CA ILE A 26 6.53 24.05 -33.51
C ILE A 26 5.97 24.62 -34.82
N ASP A 27 5.38 25.81 -34.77
CA ASP A 27 4.88 26.50 -35.95
C ASP A 27 6.00 27.21 -36.73
N ASP A 28 5.65 27.83 -37.86
CA ASP A 28 6.60 28.54 -38.73
C ASP A 28 7.25 29.76 -38.05
N ALA A 29 6.68 30.24 -36.93
CA ALA A 29 7.23 31.34 -36.12
C ALA A 29 8.19 30.86 -35.02
N GLY A 30 8.34 29.54 -34.85
CA GLY A 30 9.19 28.95 -33.81
C GLY A 30 8.51 28.79 -32.45
N GLU A 31 7.19 28.97 -32.37
CA GLU A 31 6.41 28.83 -31.12
C GLU A 31 5.75 27.45 -31.01
N ILE A 32 5.49 27.01 -29.77
CA ILE A 32 4.86 25.71 -29.50
C ILE A 32 3.36 25.81 -29.80
N SER A 33 2.92 25.13 -30.86
CA SER A 33 1.51 25.13 -31.30
C SER A 33 0.69 23.98 -30.73
N GLU A 34 1.32 22.85 -30.43
CA GLU A 34 0.66 21.67 -29.87
C GLU A 34 1.62 20.90 -28.96
N THR A 35 1.12 20.32 -27.87
CA THR A 35 1.91 19.46 -26.97
C THR A 35 1.20 18.12 -26.79
N ALA A 36 1.92 17.01 -27.00
CA ALA A 36 1.37 15.68 -26.83
C ALA A 36 1.02 15.43 -25.34
N SER A 37 -0.24 15.09 -25.06
CA SER A 37 -0.70 14.77 -23.70
C SER A 37 -0.46 13.28 -23.39
N LEU A 38 0.67 12.97 -22.76
CA LEU A 38 1.07 11.62 -22.37
C LEU A 38 1.16 11.50 -20.83
N ASP A 39 0.71 10.37 -20.28
CA ASP A 39 0.98 10.02 -18.88
C ASP A 39 2.45 9.59 -18.68
N ASN A 40 2.89 9.49 -17.42
CA ASN A 40 4.30 9.16 -17.10
C ASN A 40 4.78 7.84 -17.72
N LEU A 41 3.89 6.86 -17.86
CA LEU A 41 4.24 5.54 -18.39
C LEU A 41 4.34 5.57 -19.92
N CYS A 42 3.40 6.24 -20.58
CA CYS A 42 3.42 6.44 -22.02
C CYS A 42 4.61 7.31 -22.44
N GLN A 43 4.95 8.35 -21.65
CA GLN A 43 6.14 9.17 -21.89
C GLN A 43 7.43 8.34 -21.79
N LYS A 44 7.54 7.46 -20.79
CA LYS A 44 8.68 6.52 -20.69
C LYS A 44 8.77 5.56 -21.87
N ALA A 45 7.63 4.99 -22.29
CA ALA A 45 7.58 4.10 -23.43
C ALA A 45 8.00 4.80 -24.73
N LEU A 46 7.53 6.04 -24.94
CA LEU A 46 7.95 6.87 -26.06
C LEU A 46 9.46 7.12 -26.03
N ASN A 47 10.02 7.55 -24.90
CA ASN A 47 11.45 7.81 -24.77
C ASN A 47 12.26 6.55 -25.11
N TYR A 48 11.82 5.39 -24.65
CA TYR A 48 12.42 4.11 -24.99
C TYR A 48 12.35 3.82 -26.50
N PHE A 49 11.22 4.10 -27.16
CA PHE A 49 11.08 3.99 -28.62
C PHE A 49 11.98 4.96 -29.40
N LEU A 50 12.15 6.19 -28.92
CA LEU A 50 13.00 7.19 -29.58
C LEU A 50 14.47 6.81 -29.51
N VAL A 51 14.95 6.32 -28.36
CA VAL A 51 16.32 5.80 -28.19
C VAL A 51 16.56 4.56 -29.04
N ASN A 52 15.52 3.78 -29.30
CA ASN A 52 15.57 2.54 -30.10
C ASN A 52 14.92 2.71 -31.50
N ALA A 53 14.89 3.93 -32.04
CA ALA A 53 14.22 4.21 -33.31
C ALA A 53 14.76 3.30 -34.44
N GLY A 54 13.86 2.75 -35.26
CA GLY A 54 14.17 1.78 -36.31
C GLY A 54 14.44 0.34 -35.84
N ARG A 55 14.74 0.10 -34.56
CA ARG A 55 14.95 -1.25 -34.00
C ARG A 55 13.61 -1.92 -33.70
N LEU A 56 13.54 -3.25 -33.90
CA LEU A 56 12.44 -4.04 -33.36
C LEU A 56 12.58 -4.11 -31.84
N VAL A 57 11.58 -3.57 -31.14
CA VAL A 57 11.45 -3.67 -29.69
C VAL A 57 10.45 -4.79 -29.38
N THR A 58 10.89 -5.80 -28.62
CA THR A 58 10.03 -6.93 -28.26
C THR A 58 9.08 -6.56 -27.12
N ARG A 59 8.02 -7.36 -26.94
CA ARG A 59 7.10 -7.18 -25.80
C ARG A 59 7.81 -7.34 -24.46
N ASP A 60 8.71 -8.32 -24.36
CA ASP A 60 9.48 -8.60 -23.14
C ASP A 60 10.47 -7.48 -22.81
N GLU A 61 11.12 -6.91 -23.83
CA GLU A 61 12.00 -5.74 -23.67
C GLU A 61 11.22 -4.53 -23.14
N LEU A 62 10.02 -4.27 -23.69
CA LEU A 62 9.15 -3.20 -23.19
C LEU A 62 8.81 -3.43 -21.73
N LEU A 63 8.33 -4.62 -21.36
CA LEU A 63 7.95 -4.94 -19.98
C LEU A 63 9.12 -4.80 -19.00
N SER A 64 10.30 -5.31 -19.38
CA SER A 64 11.51 -5.17 -18.57
C SER A 64 11.91 -3.70 -18.38
N ASP A 65 12.08 -2.97 -19.47
CA ASP A 65 12.84 -1.71 -19.43
C ASP A 65 11.97 -0.47 -19.21
N VAL A 66 10.68 -0.55 -19.53
CA VAL A 66 9.72 0.54 -19.31
C VAL A 66 8.90 0.31 -18.04
N TRP A 67 8.49 -0.93 -17.75
CA TRP A 67 7.68 -1.27 -16.57
C TRP A 67 8.47 -1.80 -15.37
N GLY A 68 9.69 -2.32 -15.57
CA GLY A 68 10.53 -2.83 -14.47
C GLY A 68 10.05 -4.16 -13.88
N VAL A 69 9.17 -4.89 -14.56
CA VAL A 69 8.56 -6.15 -14.09
C VAL A 69 8.38 -7.11 -15.27
N ARG A 70 8.66 -8.41 -15.09
CA ARG A 70 8.54 -9.43 -16.15
C ARG A 70 7.14 -10.06 -16.28
N ASP A 71 6.31 -10.01 -15.24
CA ASP A 71 4.97 -10.63 -15.23
C ASP A 71 3.84 -9.60 -15.32
N VAL A 72 3.49 -9.19 -16.55
CA VAL A 72 2.35 -8.30 -16.80
C VAL A 72 1.54 -8.81 -17.99
N SER A 73 0.21 -8.72 -17.91
CA SER A 73 -0.70 -9.09 -18.99
C SER A 73 -0.49 -8.22 -20.26
N ASP A 74 -0.46 -8.84 -21.44
CA ASP A 74 -0.34 -8.21 -22.77
C ASP A 74 -1.23 -6.96 -22.99
N GLY A 75 -2.39 -6.91 -22.32
CA GLY A 75 -3.34 -5.79 -22.42
C GLY A 75 -2.76 -4.42 -22.02
N ARG A 76 -1.73 -4.37 -21.15
CA ARG A 76 -1.10 -3.10 -20.76
C ARG A 76 -0.22 -2.51 -21.85
N ILE A 77 0.50 -3.36 -22.60
CA ILE A 77 1.30 -2.93 -23.74
C ILE A 77 0.38 -2.39 -24.84
N SER A 78 -0.69 -3.12 -25.15
CA SER A 78 -1.69 -2.68 -26.12
C SER A 78 -2.30 -1.32 -25.79
N ARG A 79 -2.55 -1.04 -24.50
CA ARG A 79 -3.02 0.28 -24.04
C ARG A 79 -2.01 1.38 -24.34
N VAL A 80 -0.73 1.21 -23.94
CA VAL A 80 0.29 2.25 -24.15
C VAL A 80 0.52 2.53 -25.62
N ILE A 81 0.60 1.48 -26.46
CA ILE A 81 0.74 1.65 -27.91
C ILE A 81 -0.46 2.40 -28.50
N ARG A 82 -1.69 2.15 -28.01
CA ARG A 82 -2.88 2.89 -28.45
C ARG A 82 -2.80 4.37 -28.06
N VAL A 83 -2.40 4.70 -26.83
CA VAL A 83 -2.25 6.09 -26.38
C VAL A 83 -1.18 6.82 -27.19
N LEU A 84 -0.03 6.19 -27.42
CA LEU A 84 1.03 6.76 -28.26
C LEU A 84 0.56 7.02 -29.68
N ARG A 85 -0.17 6.08 -30.28
CA ARG A 85 -0.73 6.28 -31.62
C ARG A 85 -1.70 7.45 -31.69
N VAL A 86 -2.60 7.58 -30.72
CA VAL A 86 -3.53 8.72 -30.66
C VAL A 86 -2.76 10.04 -30.52
N ALA A 87 -1.77 10.09 -29.62
CA ALA A 87 -0.98 11.31 -29.39
C ALA A 87 -0.14 11.71 -30.62
N LEU A 88 0.33 10.74 -31.41
CA LEU A 88 1.11 10.99 -32.63
C LEU A 88 0.24 11.20 -33.88
N GLY A 89 -1.08 10.97 -33.79
CA GLY A 89 -1.98 10.96 -34.95
C GLY A 89 -1.74 9.76 -35.89
N ASP A 90 -1.29 8.63 -35.36
CA ASP A 90 -0.89 7.41 -36.08
C ASP A 90 -2.05 6.40 -36.20
N ASP A 91 -2.21 5.78 -37.38
CA ASP A 91 -3.18 4.69 -37.59
C ASP A 91 -2.47 3.33 -37.57
N SER A 92 -3.03 2.38 -36.82
CA SER A 92 -2.54 1.00 -36.78
C SER A 92 -2.59 0.24 -38.10
N ARG A 93 -3.47 0.64 -39.04
CA ARG A 93 -3.62 0.01 -40.37
C ARG A 93 -2.66 0.59 -41.40
N GLU A 94 -2.28 1.86 -41.22
CA GLU A 94 -1.33 2.59 -42.06
C GLU A 94 -0.31 3.30 -41.16
N PRO A 95 0.61 2.55 -40.51
CA PRO A 95 1.50 3.12 -39.50
C PRO A 95 2.49 4.10 -40.15
N ARG A 96 2.55 5.31 -39.61
CA ARG A 96 3.56 6.35 -39.89
C ARG A 96 4.59 6.45 -38.76
N TYR A 97 4.21 6.09 -37.53
CA TYR A 97 5.08 6.22 -36.36
C TYR A 97 5.40 4.86 -35.72
N ILE A 98 4.40 4.03 -35.41
CA ILE A 98 4.60 2.76 -34.71
C ILE A 98 4.08 1.60 -35.56
N GLU A 99 4.99 0.82 -36.11
CA GLU A 99 4.70 -0.43 -36.83
C GLU A 99 4.50 -1.59 -35.84
N THR A 100 3.42 -2.35 -35.99
CA THR A 100 3.23 -3.59 -35.23
C THR A 100 3.77 -4.78 -36.00
N ILE A 101 4.74 -5.49 -35.43
CA ILE A 101 5.26 -6.75 -35.98
C ILE A 101 4.52 -7.91 -35.30
N PRO A 102 3.64 -8.65 -36.01
CA PRO A 102 2.84 -9.71 -35.42
C PRO A 102 3.67 -10.71 -34.63
N LYS A 103 3.21 -11.08 -33.44
CA LYS A 103 3.84 -12.03 -32.50
C LYS A 103 5.26 -11.67 -32.00
N ARG A 104 5.84 -10.55 -32.44
CA ARG A 104 7.22 -10.16 -32.06
C ARG A 104 7.30 -8.88 -31.25
N GLY A 105 6.57 -7.83 -31.63
CA GLY A 105 6.61 -6.57 -30.89
C GLY A 105 6.28 -5.36 -31.78
N PHE A 106 7.01 -4.27 -31.57
CA PHE A 106 6.76 -2.98 -32.20
C PHE A 106 8.06 -2.37 -32.71
N ARG A 107 7.96 -1.56 -33.77
CA ARG A 107 9.08 -0.79 -34.30
C ARG A 107 8.65 0.67 -34.46
N PHE A 108 9.47 1.58 -33.97
CA PHE A 108 9.28 3.01 -34.22
C PHE A 108 9.90 3.36 -35.58
N ILE A 109 9.07 3.70 -36.57
CA ILE A 109 9.48 3.84 -37.98
C ILE A 109 9.56 5.30 -38.44
N ALA A 110 9.06 6.25 -37.65
CA ALA A 110 9.18 7.66 -37.99
C ALA A 110 10.66 8.10 -37.94
N PRO A 111 11.11 8.98 -38.85
CA PRO A 111 12.47 9.52 -38.81
C PRO A 111 12.73 10.25 -37.50
N VAL A 112 13.83 9.87 -36.83
CA VAL A 112 14.34 10.54 -35.64
C VAL A 112 15.69 11.14 -36.00
N ALA A 113 15.79 12.47 -36.02
CA ALA A 113 17.01 13.19 -36.34
C ALA A 113 17.42 14.08 -35.17
N GLU A 114 18.70 14.03 -34.79
CA GLU A 114 19.28 14.99 -33.87
C GLU A 114 19.35 16.37 -34.54
N VAL A 115 18.88 17.40 -33.85
CA VAL A 115 18.98 18.77 -34.33
C VAL A 115 20.04 19.49 -33.52
N ILE A 116 21.21 19.69 -34.12
CA ILE A 116 22.21 20.61 -33.62
C ILE A 116 21.70 22.01 -33.94
N LEU A 117 21.32 22.78 -32.93
CA LEU A 117 21.03 24.20 -33.09
C LEU A 117 22.36 24.91 -33.35
N THR A 118 22.81 24.96 -34.60
CA THR A 118 23.92 25.81 -35.02
C THR A 118 23.43 27.25 -35.08
N SER A 119 23.91 28.08 -34.16
CA SER A 119 23.80 29.54 -34.25
C SER A 119 24.50 29.98 -35.54
N GLY A 120 23.73 30.15 -36.61
CA GLY A 120 24.22 30.56 -37.92
C GLY A 120 24.59 32.04 -37.94
N ASN A 121 25.88 32.30 -38.17
CA ASN A 121 26.36 33.42 -38.97
C ASN A 121 27.71 32.99 -39.57
N ASP A 122 27.66 32.47 -40.79
CA ASP A 122 28.82 32.25 -41.65
C ASP A 122 29.21 33.57 -42.32
N GLU A 123 30.47 34.01 -42.20
CA GLU A 123 31.45 34.13 -43.31
C GLU A 123 32.77 34.82 -42.85
N PRO A 124 33.90 34.71 -43.58
CA PRO A 124 35.00 33.85 -43.18
C PRO A 124 36.26 34.56 -42.65
N ALA A 125 37.13 33.73 -42.07
CA ALA A 125 38.44 34.04 -41.52
C ALA A 125 39.36 34.83 -42.45
N ASN A 126 40.00 35.89 -41.95
CA ASN A 126 41.39 35.86 -41.47
C ASN A 126 41.80 37.27 -40.99
N ASN A 127 42.69 37.32 -40.01
CA ASN A 127 43.28 38.51 -39.35
C ASN A 127 42.40 39.12 -38.25
N HIS A 128 42.70 38.84 -36.97
CA HIS A 128 42.60 39.78 -35.83
C HIS A 128 42.90 39.00 -34.53
N ILE A 129 44.11 38.43 -34.41
CA ILE A 129 44.58 37.82 -33.15
C ILE A 129 45.15 38.88 -32.18
N GLU A 130 45.43 40.11 -32.63
CA GLU A 130 46.13 41.07 -31.76
C GLU A 130 45.22 42.00 -30.93
N GLU A 131 43.92 42.09 -31.18
CA GLU A 131 43.00 42.99 -30.44
C GLU A 131 42.24 42.34 -29.26
N GLN A 132 42.19 40.99 -29.19
CA GLN A 132 41.36 40.28 -28.21
C GLN A 132 41.85 40.37 -26.75
N HIS A 133 43.13 40.70 -26.53
CA HIS A 133 43.69 40.76 -25.17
C HIS A 133 43.26 42.01 -24.36
N ALA A 134 42.74 43.06 -25.01
CA ALA A 134 42.37 44.30 -24.31
C ALA A 134 40.94 44.29 -23.74
N ILE A 135 39.99 43.59 -24.37
CA ILE A 135 38.55 43.64 -24.02
C ILE A 135 38.22 42.73 -22.81
N GLN A 136 39.00 41.67 -22.59
CA GLN A 136 38.70 40.62 -21.60
C GLN A 136 38.77 41.07 -20.13
N GLN A 137 39.45 42.18 -19.82
CA GLN A 137 39.54 42.67 -18.44
C GLN A 137 38.31 43.47 -17.97
N GLN A 138 37.49 43.99 -18.90
CA GLN A 138 36.38 44.88 -18.56
C GLN A 138 35.05 44.13 -18.30
N GLU A 139 34.83 42.96 -18.93
CA GLU A 139 33.60 42.16 -18.78
C GLU A 139 33.49 41.39 -17.46
N ARG A 140 34.62 41.08 -16.80
CA ARG A 140 34.64 40.27 -15.55
C ARG A 140 33.94 40.93 -14.34
N LYS A 141 33.77 42.25 -14.32
CA LYS A 141 33.07 42.95 -13.22
C LYS A 141 31.54 42.98 -13.38
N HIS A 142 31.02 42.95 -14.62
CA HIS A 142 29.58 43.05 -14.88
C HIS A 142 28.84 41.72 -14.74
N HIS A 143 29.46 40.59 -15.11
CA HIS A 143 28.83 39.27 -15.01
C HIS A 143 28.56 38.82 -13.56
N ARG A 144 29.40 39.19 -12.60
CA ARG A 144 29.26 38.74 -11.20
C ARG A 144 27.99 39.24 -10.51
N HIS A 145 27.48 40.42 -10.89
CA HIS A 145 26.23 40.97 -10.34
C HIS A 145 24.98 40.29 -10.92
N TRP A 146 25.02 39.89 -12.20
CA TRP A 146 23.92 39.16 -12.84
C TRP A 146 23.77 37.74 -12.31
N TRP A 147 24.86 37.03 -12.02
CA TRP A 147 24.82 35.70 -11.38
C TRP A 147 24.28 35.74 -9.95
N LEU A 148 24.55 36.81 -9.19
CA LEU A 148 24.00 37.00 -7.85
C LEU A 148 22.49 37.26 -7.88
N LEU A 149 22.01 38.09 -8.83
CA LEU A 149 20.58 38.37 -9.01
C LEU A 149 19.81 37.12 -9.48
N ALA A 150 20.37 36.36 -10.43
CA ALA A 150 19.77 35.11 -10.91
C ALA A 150 19.73 34.04 -9.81
N GLY A 151 20.79 33.90 -9.02
CA GLY A 151 20.82 32.98 -7.88
C GLY A 151 19.82 33.35 -6.79
N THR A 152 19.66 34.65 -6.51
CA THR A 152 18.66 35.14 -5.54
C THR A 152 17.24 34.91 -6.03
N PHE A 153 16.98 35.17 -7.32
CA PHE A 153 15.68 34.90 -7.94
C PHE A 153 15.33 33.41 -7.90
N LEU A 154 16.27 32.52 -8.24
CA LEU A 154 16.09 31.08 -8.15
C LEU A 154 15.83 30.62 -6.71
N CYS A 155 16.55 31.16 -5.72
CA CYS A 155 16.31 30.86 -4.31
C CYS A 155 14.91 31.32 -3.86
N CYS A 156 14.45 32.50 -4.29
CA CYS A 156 13.10 32.97 -4.00
C CYS A 156 12.04 32.09 -4.65
N VAL A 157 12.24 31.68 -5.91
CA VAL A 157 11.32 30.76 -6.60
C VAL A 157 11.27 29.41 -5.89
N LEU A 158 12.42 28.84 -5.51
CA LEU A 158 12.51 27.59 -4.75
C LEU A 158 11.90 27.72 -3.35
N ALA A 159 12.07 28.86 -2.68
CA ALA A 159 11.46 29.13 -1.38
C ALA A 159 9.94 29.28 -1.49
N ILE A 160 9.44 29.97 -2.52
CA ILE A 160 7.99 30.14 -2.77
C ILE A 160 7.35 28.81 -3.15
N SER A 161 7.98 28.05 -4.05
CA SER A 161 7.49 26.71 -4.45
C SER A 161 7.58 25.71 -3.29
N GLY A 162 8.65 25.75 -2.51
CA GLY A 162 8.78 24.98 -1.28
C GLY A 162 7.72 25.37 -0.23
N TRP A 163 7.43 26.66 -0.08
CA TRP A 163 6.40 27.17 0.83
C TRP A 163 4.99 26.81 0.36
N GLN A 164 4.69 26.90 -0.93
CA GLN A 164 3.42 26.45 -1.52
C GLN A 164 3.23 24.94 -1.36
N TYR A 165 4.28 24.16 -1.60
CA TYR A 165 4.27 22.71 -1.39
C TYR A 165 4.08 22.36 0.10
N TRP A 166 4.70 23.12 1.01
CA TRP A 166 4.55 22.97 2.45
C TRP A 166 3.15 23.36 2.95
N GLN A 167 2.54 24.43 2.42
CA GLN A 167 1.15 24.78 2.73
C GLN A 167 0.16 23.73 2.25
N GLN A 168 0.40 23.12 1.09
CA GLN A 168 -0.49 22.09 0.55
C GLN A 168 -0.40 20.75 1.30
N SER A 169 0.66 20.55 2.09
CA SER A 169 0.90 19.32 2.86
C SER A 169 0.58 19.42 4.35
N GLN A 170 0.13 20.58 4.84
CA GLN A 170 -0.39 20.67 6.20
C GLN A 170 -1.86 20.23 6.27
N LEU A 171 -2.11 19.24 7.11
CA LEU A 171 -3.46 18.86 7.52
C LEU A 171 -4.14 20.07 8.17
N ASP A 172 -5.39 20.33 7.81
CA ASP A 172 -6.18 21.40 8.43
C ASP A 172 -6.43 21.03 9.90
N PRO A 173 -5.89 21.79 10.87
CA PRO A 173 -6.04 21.46 12.29
C PRO A 173 -7.50 21.56 12.79
N GLN A 174 -8.42 22.15 12.00
CA GLN A 174 -9.84 22.20 12.31
C GLN A 174 -10.59 20.93 11.88
N VAL A 175 -9.99 20.09 11.04
CA VAL A 175 -10.58 18.82 10.62
C VAL A 175 -10.25 17.76 11.67
N PRO A 176 -11.26 17.09 12.25
CA PRO A 176 -11.02 16.11 13.28
C PRO A 176 -10.33 14.87 12.72
N PHE A 177 -9.53 14.22 13.57
CA PHE A 177 -8.97 12.91 13.29
C PHE A 177 -9.87 11.83 13.93
N GLY A 178 -10.22 10.80 13.17
CA GLY A 178 -10.99 9.66 13.65
C GLY A 178 -10.30 8.33 13.34
N ARG A 179 -10.77 7.27 13.98
CA ARG A 179 -10.22 5.91 13.87
C ARG A 179 -11.25 4.94 13.35
N PHE A 180 -10.77 3.91 12.68
CA PHE A 180 -11.56 2.77 12.29
C PHE A 180 -11.48 1.63 13.33
N GLU A 181 -12.60 1.31 13.94
CA GLU A 181 -12.74 0.17 14.85
C GLU A 181 -13.35 -1.03 14.11
N PRO A 182 -12.77 -2.24 14.18
CA PRO A 182 -13.34 -3.42 13.52
C PRO A 182 -14.79 -3.66 13.94
N LEU A 183 -15.67 -3.87 12.96
CA LEU A 183 -17.01 -4.45 13.16
C LEU A 183 -16.99 -5.95 12.88
N SER A 184 -16.25 -6.34 11.84
CA SER A 184 -15.94 -7.73 11.50
C SER A 184 -14.44 -7.87 11.22
N SER A 185 -13.96 -9.11 11.37
CA SER A 185 -12.58 -9.51 11.10
C SER A 185 -12.55 -11.03 10.94
N MET A 186 -12.83 -11.50 9.72
CA MET A 186 -12.70 -12.89 9.28
C MET A 186 -11.36 -13.08 8.56
N ASP A 187 -10.88 -14.31 8.47
CA ASP A 187 -9.67 -14.62 7.69
C ASP A 187 -9.94 -14.57 6.18
N GLY A 188 -9.58 -13.46 5.54
CA GLY A 188 -9.77 -13.23 4.12
C GLY A 188 -10.52 -11.93 3.84
N LEU A 189 -10.75 -11.62 2.56
CA LEU A 189 -11.29 -10.30 2.18
C LEU A 189 -12.78 -10.18 2.53
N GLU A 190 -13.14 -9.18 3.33
CA GLU A 190 -14.53 -8.76 3.57
C GLU A 190 -14.90 -7.60 2.63
N LEU A 191 -15.66 -7.91 1.57
CA LEU A 191 -15.97 -6.98 0.49
C LEU A 191 -17.47 -6.69 0.40
N TYR A 192 -17.79 -5.53 -0.17
CA TYR A 192 -19.15 -5.11 -0.48
C TYR A 192 -20.12 -5.17 0.72
N PRO A 193 -19.77 -4.53 1.86
CA PRO A 193 -20.69 -4.49 2.98
C PRO A 193 -21.99 -3.76 2.63
N ASP A 194 -23.08 -4.21 3.24
CA ASP A 194 -24.35 -3.50 3.31
C ASP A 194 -25.03 -3.77 4.65
N VAL A 195 -25.85 -2.82 5.12
CA VAL A 195 -26.44 -2.88 6.45
C VAL A 195 -27.96 -2.80 6.36
N SER A 196 -28.65 -3.61 7.14
CA SER A 196 -30.10 -3.59 7.24
C SER A 196 -30.59 -2.21 7.67
N LYS A 197 -31.81 -1.85 7.27
CA LYS A 197 -32.37 -0.50 7.50
C LYS A 197 -32.42 -0.08 8.97
N ASP A 198 -32.56 -1.04 9.88
CA ASP A 198 -32.54 -0.82 11.33
C ASP A 198 -31.13 -0.71 11.93
N GLY A 199 -30.08 -0.93 11.13
CA GLY A 199 -28.69 -0.87 11.57
C GLY A 199 -28.23 -2.08 12.38
N ARG A 200 -29.01 -3.17 12.43
CA ARG A 200 -28.72 -4.34 13.26
C ARG A 200 -27.88 -5.41 12.55
N TYR A 201 -28.10 -5.63 11.26
CA TYR A 201 -27.49 -6.74 10.54
C TYR A 201 -26.58 -6.24 9.42
N LEU A 202 -25.35 -6.72 9.41
CA LEU A 202 -24.37 -6.49 8.36
C LEU A 202 -24.37 -7.70 7.42
N VAL A 203 -24.40 -7.47 6.10
CA VAL A 203 -24.12 -8.49 5.10
C VAL A 203 -22.86 -8.11 4.34
N PHE A 204 -22.02 -9.08 4.02
CA PHE A 204 -20.81 -8.87 3.21
C PHE A 204 -20.41 -10.14 2.47
N THR A 205 -19.58 -9.96 1.45
CA THR A 205 -18.90 -11.03 0.74
C THR A 205 -17.60 -11.36 1.46
N HIS A 206 -17.38 -12.61 1.83
CA HIS A 206 -16.13 -13.10 2.39
C HIS A 206 -15.38 -13.93 1.32
N LEU A 207 -14.14 -13.55 1.01
CA LEU A 207 -13.24 -14.32 0.14
C LEU A 207 -12.15 -14.98 0.97
N LYS A 208 -12.29 -16.29 1.20
CA LYS A 208 -11.47 -17.06 2.15
C LYS A 208 -10.03 -17.27 1.69
N ASP A 209 -9.79 -17.36 0.39
CA ASP A 209 -8.48 -17.70 -0.16
C ASP A 209 -8.26 -17.15 -1.59
N ALA A 210 -7.03 -17.32 -2.07
CA ALA A 210 -6.64 -16.96 -3.43
C ALA A 210 -7.35 -17.80 -4.51
N ALA A 211 -7.94 -18.95 -4.15
CA ALA A 211 -8.76 -19.76 -5.05
C ALA A 211 -10.15 -19.14 -5.29
N GLN A 212 -10.45 -18.00 -4.66
CA GLN A 212 -11.70 -17.24 -4.79
C GLN A 212 -12.93 -18.01 -4.30
N ASN A 213 -12.76 -18.85 -3.27
CA ASN A 213 -13.89 -19.39 -2.54
C ASN A 213 -14.67 -18.24 -1.90
N SER A 214 -15.92 -18.07 -2.30
CA SER A 214 -16.73 -16.89 -1.97
C SER A 214 -17.93 -17.28 -1.13
N GLU A 215 -18.11 -16.56 -0.04
CA GLU A 215 -19.18 -16.75 0.93
C GLU A 215 -19.99 -15.46 1.09
N LEU A 216 -21.29 -15.60 1.31
CA LEU A 216 -22.14 -14.52 1.82
C LEU A 216 -22.34 -14.72 3.31
N VAL A 217 -21.93 -13.72 4.08
CA VAL A 217 -21.97 -13.75 5.54
C VAL A 217 -22.93 -12.67 6.03
N VAL A 218 -23.79 -13.04 6.97
CA VAL A 218 -24.60 -12.11 7.74
C VAL A 218 -24.08 -12.09 9.17
N GLN A 219 -23.91 -10.90 9.74
CA GLN A 219 -23.49 -10.69 11.12
C GLN A 219 -24.53 -9.84 11.86
N ASP A 220 -24.93 -10.29 13.05
CA ASP A 220 -25.66 -9.45 14.01
C ASP A 220 -24.67 -8.49 14.69
N LEU A 221 -24.85 -7.18 14.55
CA LEU A 221 -23.97 -6.15 15.09
C LEU A 221 -24.16 -5.91 16.59
N VAL A 222 -25.14 -6.55 17.23
CA VAL A 222 -25.37 -6.52 18.67
C VAL A 222 -24.72 -7.73 19.35
N SER A 223 -24.98 -8.95 18.87
CA SER A 223 -24.38 -10.16 19.44
C SER A 223 -22.99 -10.50 18.87
N LEU A 224 -22.63 -9.89 17.73
CA LEU A 224 -21.43 -10.18 16.93
C LEU A 224 -21.39 -11.60 16.34
N GLU A 225 -22.49 -12.35 16.44
CA GLU A 225 -22.62 -13.67 15.83
C GLU A 225 -22.65 -13.56 14.30
N LYS A 226 -21.88 -14.44 13.64
CA LYS A 226 -21.77 -14.53 12.19
C LYS A 226 -22.41 -15.81 11.69
N LYS A 227 -23.09 -15.73 10.55
CA LYS A 227 -23.65 -16.88 9.84
C LYS A 227 -23.32 -16.82 8.36
N VAL A 228 -22.68 -17.88 7.86
CA VAL A 228 -22.52 -18.10 6.42
C VAL A 228 -23.88 -18.53 5.87
N ILE A 229 -24.47 -17.70 5.01
CA ILE A 229 -25.77 -17.95 4.38
C ILE A 229 -25.63 -18.74 3.10
N LYS A 230 -24.52 -18.54 2.38
CA LYS A 230 -24.23 -19.19 1.10
C LYS A 230 -22.72 -19.30 0.91
N SER A 231 -22.26 -20.41 0.34
CA SER A 231 -20.88 -20.60 -0.11
C SER A 231 -20.86 -21.16 -1.54
N VAL A 232 -19.81 -20.83 -2.29
CA VAL A 232 -19.51 -21.43 -3.59
C VAL A 232 -18.03 -21.75 -3.71
N ASP A 233 -17.72 -22.93 -4.24
CA ASP A 233 -16.35 -23.39 -4.48
C ASP A 233 -15.76 -22.81 -5.79
N SER A 234 -16.59 -22.14 -6.60
CA SER A 234 -16.15 -21.46 -7.82
C SER A 234 -17.11 -20.33 -8.22
N GLY A 235 -16.54 -19.19 -8.62
CA GLY A 235 -17.28 -17.97 -8.87
C GLY A 235 -17.30 -17.05 -7.65
N ASN A 236 -17.91 -15.88 -7.79
CA ASN A 236 -17.97 -14.86 -6.75
C ASN A 236 -19.43 -14.53 -6.41
N LEU A 237 -19.73 -14.42 -5.13
CA LEU A 237 -20.99 -13.91 -4.59
C LEU A 237 -20.77 -12.45 -4.20
N ASN A 238 -21.10 -11.50 -5.05
CA ASN A 238 -20.77 -10.08 -4.84
C ASN A 238 -21.99 -9.25 -4.44
N GLY A 239 -21.74 -8.21 -3.63
CA GLY A 239 -22.60 -7.03 -3.59
C GLY A 239 -24.01 -7.29 -3.07
N ALA A 240 -24.15 -8.13 -2.05
CA ALA A 240 -25.43 -8.35 -1.41
C ALA A 240 -25.98 -7.04 -0.84
N VAL A 241 -27.25 -6.75 -1.12
CA VAL A 241 -27.97 -5.58 -0.59
C VAL A 241 -29.25 -6.00 0.10
N TRP A 242 -29.54 -5.38 1.24
CA TRP A 242 -30.74 -5.65 2.02
C TRP A 242 -32.00 -5.11 1.35
N SER A 243 -33.09 -5.86 1.45
CA SER A 243 -34.41 -5.31 1.20
C SER A 243 -34.77 -4.26 2.26
N PRO A 244 -35.55 -3.22 1.91
CA PRO A 244 -35.93 -2.17 2.86
C PRO A 244 -36.70 -2.67 4.10
N ASP A 245 -37.30 -3.86 4.02
CA ASP A 245 -37.99 -4.53 5.13
C ASP A 245 -37.10 -5.47 5.96
N GLY A 246 -35.83 -5.66 5.57
CA GLY A 246 -34.86 -6.50 6.28
C GLY A 246 -35.08 -8.01 6.16
N ARG A 247 -36.00 -8.48 5.30
CA ARG A 247 -36.38 -9.91 5.23
C ARG A 247 -35.69 -10.70 4.12
N SER A 248 -34.94 -10.03 3.26
CA SER A 248 -34.29 -10.65 2.12
C SER A 248 -33.07 -9.85 1.66
N ILE A 249 -32.25 -10.47 0.83
CA ILE A 249 -31.12 -9.83 0.15
C ILE A 249 -31.18 -10.10 -1.35
N ILE A 250 -30.66 -9.17 -2.13
CA ILE A 250 -30.32 -9.41 -3.54
C ILE A 250 -28.81 -9.38 -3.69
N TYR A 251 -28.24 -10.35 -4.39
CA TYR A 251 -26.80 -10.46 -4.62
C TYR A 251 -26.49 -10.87 -6.06
N GLN A 252 -25.26 -10.64 -6.49
CA GLN A 252 -24.77 -11.09 -7.80
C GLN A 252 -23.98 -12.38 -7.64
N HIS A 253 -24.31 -13.40 -8.44
CA HIS A 253 -23.51 -14.60 -8.60
C HIS A 253 -22.78 -14.53 -9.94
N LEU A 254 -21.46 -14.33 -9.91
CA LEU A 254 -20.62 -14.16 -11.09
C LEU A 254 -19.63 -15.30 -11.25
N ARG A 255 -19.74 -16.04 -12.35
CA ARG A 255 -18.69 -16.93 -12.84
C ARG A 255 -18.06 -16.27 -14.05
N ARG A 256 -16.91 -15.62 -13.84
CA ARG A 256 -16.25 -14.79 -14.87
C ARG A 256 -16.18 -15.50 -16.22
N LYS A 257 -16.61 -14.80 -17.28
CA LYS A 257 -16.67 -15.31 -18.67
C LYS A 257 -17.58 -16.51 -18.90
N ILE A 258 -18.32 -16.97 -17.90
CA ILE A 258 -19.22 -18.13 -17.98
C ILE A 258 -20.67 -17.68 -17.79
N SER A 259 -20.99 -17.08 -16.66
CA SER A 259 -22.35 -16.63 -16.33
C SER A 259 -22.37 -15.51 -15.30
N CYS A 260 -23.42 -14.70 -15.32
CA CYS A 260 -23.70 -13.69 -14.31
C CYS A 260 -25.21 -13.69 -14.07
N GLU A 261 -25.62 -13.80 -12.81
CA GLU A 261 -27.02 -13.74 -12.40
C GLU A 261 -27.20 -12.84 -11.18
N LEU A 262 -28.30 -12.07 -11.15
CA LEU A 262 -28.79 -11.45 -9.94
C LEU A 262 -29.79 -12.39 -9.28
N ARG A 263 -29.63 -12.62 -7.98
CA ARG A 263 -30.42 -13.61 -7.23
C ARG A 263 -31.07 -12.97 -6.02
N HIS A 264 -32.32 -13.34 -5.75
CA HIS A 264 -33.09 -12.90 -4.59
C HIS A 264 -33.16 -14.04 -3.58
N LEU A 265 -32.61 -13.79 -2.39
CA LEU A 265 -32.58 -14.74 -1.29
C LEU A 265 -33.47 -14.23 -0.16
N THR A 266 -34.45 -15.04 0.26
CA THR A 266 -35.35 -14.71 1.36
C THR A 266 -35.04 -15.54 2.59
N PHE A 267 -35.24 -14.94 3.77
CA PHE A 267 -35.04 -15.61 5.05
C PHE A 267 -36.37 -16.14 5.60
N ALA A 268 -36.32 -17.27 6.31
CA ALA A 268 -37.48 -17.83 7.00
C ALA A 268 -37.83 -17.03 8.26
N ASP A 269 -36.79 -16.56 8.95
CA ASP A 269 -36.82 -15.89 10.25
C ASP A 269 -35.49 -15.18 10.51
N ASP A 270 -35.36 -14.56 11.69
CA ASP A 270 -34.16 -13.84 12.15
C ASP A 270 -32.98 -14.77 12.46
N SER A 271 -33.13 -16.09 12.38
CA SER A 271 -31.97 -17.00 12.37
C SER A 271 -31.23 -16.95 11.04
N PHE A 272 -31.76 -16.24 10.03
CA PHE A 272 -31.29 -16.20 8.65
C PHE A 272 -31.23 -17.60 8.02
N ALA A 273 -32.17 -18.48 8.36
CA ALA A 273 -32.38 -19.71 7.61
C ALA A 273 -32.87 -19.36 6.19
N VAL A 274 -32.19 -19.88 5.16
CA VAL A 274 -32.57 -19.60 3.77
C VAL A 274 -33.90 -20.27 3.46
N LYS A 275 -34.92 -19.46 3.15
CA LYS A 275 -36.24 -19.93 2.73
C LYS A 275 -36.32 -20.15 1.22
N SER A 276 -35.77 -19.23 0.44
CA SER A 276 -35.69 -19.34 -1.02
C SER A 276 -34.47 -18.62 -1.56
N ASP A 277 -33.95 -19.09 -2.69
CA ASP A 277 -32.85 -18.46 -3.46
C ASP A 277 -33.18 -18.61 -4.95
N VAL A 278 -33.72 -17.55 -5.55
CA VAL A 278 -34.25 -17.57 -6.92
C VAL A 278 -33.49 -16.60 -7.81
N SER A 279 -33.29 -17.00 -9.08
CA SER A 279 -32.70 -16.11 -10.09
C SER A 279 -33.71 -15.05 -10.50
N LEU A 280 -33.35 -13.77 -10.34
CA LEU A 280 -34.18 -12.64 -10.78
C LEU A 280 -33.97 -12.37 -12.27
N ARG A 281 -32.70 -12.28 -12.70
CA ARG A 281 -32.33 -12.11 -14.10
C ARG A 281 -30.85 -12.41 -14.36
N PRO A 282 -30.48 -12.70 -15.61
CA PRO A 282 -29.09 -12.66 -16.03
C PRO A 282 -28.53 -11.22 -16.07
N CYS A 283 -27.22 -11.11 -15.87
CA CYS A 283 -26.39 -9.93 -16.14
C CYS A 283 -25.28 -10.29 -17.14
N GLY A 284 -24.57 -9.30 -17.67
CA GLY A 284 -23.46 -9.50 -18.59
C GLY A 284 -22.32 -10.28 -17.92
N ILE A 285 -21.73 -11.25 -18.63
CA ILE A 285 -20.67 -12.14 -18.10
C ILE A 285 -19.36 -11.44 -17.73
N ASN A 286 -19.18 -10.20 -18.21
CA ASN A 286 -18.06 -9.31 -17.90
C ASN A 286 -18.42 -8.24 -16.86
N SER A 287 -19.62 -8.33 -16.26
CA SER A 287 -19.98 -7.44 -15.16
C SER A 287 -18.98 -7.57 -14.02
N MET A 288 -18.60 -6.45 -13.43
CA MET A 288 -17.78 -6.42 -12.22
C MET A 288 -18.66 -6.62 -10.98
N GLY A 289 -18.05 -6.79 -9.79
CA GLY A 289 -18.79 -6.94 -8.53
C GLY A 289 -19.81 -5.83 -8.34
N ALA A 290 -21.09 -6.20 -8.25
CA ALA A 290 -22.19 -5.25 -8.41
C ALA A 290 -22.48 -4.49 -7.12
N ARG A 291 -22.21 -3.18 -7.08
CA ARG A 291 -22.73 -2.28 -6.03
C ARG A 291 -24.11 -1.77 -6.44
N MET A 292 -25.12 -2.51 -6.01
CA MET A 292 -26.53 -2.28 -6.37
C MET A 292 -27.23 -1.37 -5.36
N ALA A 293 -28.44 -0.94 -5.67
CA ALA A 293 -29.27 -0.18 -4.75
C ALA A 293 -30.74 -0.58 -4.87
N TRP A 294 -31.34 -0.93 -3.73
CA TRP A 294 -32.78 -1.06 -3.62
C TRP A 294 -33.41 0.33 -3.49
N SER A 295 -34.49 0.56 -4.22
CA SER A 295 -35.34 1.74 -4.00
C SER A 295 -35.89 1.77 -2.57
N PRO A 296 -35.99 2.95 -1.92
CA PRO A 296 -36.49 3.03 -0.55
C PRO A 296 -37.91 2.48 -0.34
N ASP A 297 -38.74 2.46 -1.39
CA ASP A 297 -40.10 1.94 -1.38
C ASP A 297 -40.20 0.43 -1.65
N GLY A 298 -39.08 -0.22 -1.94
CA GLY A 298 -39.01 -1.66 -2.12
C GLY A 298 -39.35 -2.16 -3.53
N LYS A 299 -39.70 -1.30 -4.49
CA LYS A 299 -40.30 -1.73 -5.77
C LYS A 299 -39.31 -1.97 -6.90
N TYR A 300 -38.16 -1.32 -6.82
CA TYR A 300 -37.14 -1.32 -7.87
C TYR A 300 -35.76 -1.66 -7.33
N LEU A 301 -34.96 -2.29 -8.19
CA LEU A 301 -33.52 -2.49 -8.03
C LEU A 301 -32.78 -1.69 -9.11
N VAL A 302 -31.77 -0.92 -8.74
CA VAL A 302 -30.79 -0.36 -9.67
C VAL A 302 -29.48 -1.12 -9.54
N TYR A 303 -28.92 -1.55 -10.66
CA TYR A 303 -27.69 -2.35 -10.68
C TYR A 303 -26.81 -2.03 -11.90
N PRO A 304 -25.48 -2.17 -11.76
CA PRO A 304 -24.56 -2.09 -12.89
C PRO A 304 -24.62 -3.37 -13.73
N ASP A 305 -24.64 -3.24 -15.06
CA ASP A 305 -24.68 -4.35 -16.02
C ASP A 305 -23.70 -4.11 -17.17
N TRP A 306 -22.86 -5.11 -17.49
CA TRP A 306 -21.99 -5.03 -18.67
C TRP A 306 -22.78 -5.26 -19.95
N ARG A 307 -22.74 -4.30 -20.86
CA ARG A 307 -23.42 -4.31 -22.15
C ARG A 307 -22.43 -4.65 -23.26
N GLU A 308 -22.60 -5.82 -23.89
CA GLU A 308 -21.75 -6.27 -25.00
C GLU A 308 -21.84 -5.33 -26.22
N ASP A 309 -23.00 -4.72 -26.45
CA ASP A 309 -23.25 -3.82 -27.57
C ASP A 309 -22.48 -2.50 -27.48
N SER A 310 -22.22 -2.02 -26.25
CA SER A 310 -21.46 -0.79 -26.01
C SER A 310 -20.07 -1.01 -25.44
N ASP A 311 -19.73 -2.25 -25.06
CA ASP A 311 -18.52 -2.65 -24.34
C ASP A 311 -18.29 -1.85 -23.05
N LYS A 312 -19.35 -1.62 -22.27
CA LYS A 312 -19.36 -0.77 -21.07
C LYS A 312 -20.33 -1.25 -20.00
N ILE A 313 -20.08 -0.81 -18.77
CA ILE A 313 -21.02 -0.97 -17.66
C ILE A 313 -22.04 0.18 -17.67
N VAL A 314 -23.33 -0.14 -17.65
CA VAL A 314 -24.41 0.85 -17.54
C VAL A 314 -25.25 0.57 -16.31
N LEU A 315 -25.96 1.58 -15.80
CA LEU A 315 -26.94 1.37 -14.74
C LEU A 315 -28.29 0.96 -15.33
N MET A 316 -28.85 -0.10 -14.80
CA MET A 316 -30.15 -0.65 -15.18
C MET A 316 -31.12 -0.56 -14.00
N LEU A 317 -32.36 -0.20 -14.27
CA LEU A 317 -33.49 -0.20 -13.34
C LEU A 317 -34.37 -1.42 -13.61
N TYR A 318 -34.66 -2.22 -12.59
CA TYR A 318 -35.50 -3.41 -12.69
C TYR A 318 -36.68 -3.36 -11.71
N PRO A 319 -37.94 -3.46 -12.20
CA PRO A 319 -39.12 -3.63 -11.34
C PRO A 319 -39.12 -5.03 -10.69
N LEU A 320 -39.28 -5.08 -9.37
CA LEU A 320 -39.20 -6.32 -8.58
C LEU A 320 -40.53 -7.11 -8.56
N ASP A 321 -41.63 -6.50 -9.00
CA ASP A 321 -42.88 -7.19 -9.36
C ASP A 321 -42.80 -7.91 -10.72
N GLY A 322 -41.67 -7.77 -11.42
CA GLY A 322 -41.40 -8.34 -12.72
C GLY A 322 -41.64 -7.35 -13.86
N GLY A 323 -41.03 -7.61 -15.01
CA GLY A 323 -41.10 -6.73 -16.18
C GLY A 323 -39.77 -6.60 -16.89
N LYS A 324 -39.70 -5.63 -17.82
CA LYS A 324 -38.46 -5.31 -18.54
C LYS A 324 -37.61 -4.36 -17.72
N ALA A 325 -36.31 -4.61 -17.67
CA ALA A 325 -35.38 -3.63 -17.14
C ALA A 325 -35.16 -2.49 -18.13
N GLU A 326 -34.93 -1.31 -17.59
CA GLU A 326 -34.68 -0.08 -18.30
C GLU A 326 -33.24 0.38 -18.08
N GLN A 327 -32.57 0.89 -19.10
CA GLN A 327 -31.24 1.50 -18.95
C GLN A 327 -31.38 2.96 -18.50
N LEU A 328 -30.69 3.33 -17.42
CA LEU A 328 -30.73 4.68 -16.85
C LEU A 328 -29.59 5.57 -17.37
N THR A 329 -28.42 5.00 -17.67
CA THR A 329 -27.24 5.80 -18.00
C THR A 329 -26.62 5.42 -19.34
N THR A 330 -25.95 6.40 -19.96
CA THR A 330 -25.24 6.26 -21.23
C THR A 330 -23.82 6.81 -21.10
N PRO A 331 -22.88 6.05 -20.54
CA PRO A 331 -21.52 6.53 -20.30
C PRO A 331 -20.79 6.86 -21.63
N PRO A 332 -19.92 7.89 -21.64
CA PRO A 332 -19.21 8.33 -22.85
C PRO A 332 -18.22 7.27 -23.35
N GLN A 333 -17.77 7.35 -24.61
CA GLN A 333 -16.83 6.35 -25.19
C GLN A 333 -15.50 6.23 -24.44
N SER A 334 -15.06 7.28 -23.76
CA SER A 334 -13.85 7.28 -22.94
C SER A 334 -14.01 6.61 -21.57
N SER A 335 -15.20 6.13 -21.21
CA SER A 335 -15.54 5.55 -19.91
C SER A 335 -15.64 4.02 -19.98
N LEU A 336 -15.15 3.33 -18.94
CA LEU A 336 -15.43 1.89 -18.75
C LEU A 336 -16.88 1.65 -18.30
N GLY A 337 -17.54 2.69 -17.76
CA GLY A 337 -18.94 2.67 -17.40
C GLY A 337 -19.22 3.09 -15.96
N ASP A 338 -20.46 2.85 -15.55
CA ASP A 338 -21.03 3.24 -14.27
C ASP A 338 -21.12 2.01 -13.35
N PHE A 339 -20.33 1.95 -12.28
CA PHE A 339 -20.02 0.70 -11.58
C PHE A 339 -20.56 0.60 -10.13
N ALA A 340 -21.06 1.69 -9.57
CA ALA A 340 -21.69 1.71 -8.25
C ALA A 340 -22.85 2.70 -8.22
N VAL A 341 -23.89 2.39 -7.44
CA VAL A 341 -25.08 3.24 -7.31
C VAL A 341 -25.66 3.17 -5.89
N ARG A 342 -26.21 4.30 -5.39
CA ARG A 342 -26.98 4.38 -4.14
C ARG A 342 -28.17 5.35 -4.27
N TYR A 343 -29.33 4.94 -3.78
CA TYR A 343 -30.48 5.83 -3.62
C TYR A 343 -30.25 6.86 -2.52
N SER A 344 -30.72 8.09 -2.75
CA SER A 344 -30.91 9.04 -1.66
C SER A 344 -31.95 8.48 -0.68
N PRO A 345 -31.82 8.74 0.63
CA PRO A 345 -32.81 8.31 1.63
C PRO A 345 -34.25 8.71 1.30
N ASP A 346 -34.43 9.88 0.67
CA ASP A 346 -35.74 10.37 0.21
C ASP A 346 -36.28 9.70 -1.08
N GLY A 347 -35.49 8.85 -1.74
CA GLY A 347 -35.84 8.12 -2.96
C GLY A 347 -35.90 8.95 -4.24
N THR A 348 -35.57 10.25 -4.19
CA THR A 348 -35.72 11.16 -5.33
C THR A 348 -34.53 11.17 -6.27
N LYS A 349 -33.36 10.70 -5.83
CA LYS A 349 -32.09 10.79 -6.57
C LYS A 349 -31.28 9.49 -6.41
N LEU A 350 -30.38 9.28 -7.36
CA LEU A 350 -29.31 8.29 -7.28
C LEU A 350 -27.97 9.02 -7.30
N VAL A 351 -27.04 8.62 -6.45
CA VAL A 351 -25.61 8.89 -6.68
C VAL A 351 -25.01 7.67 -7.34
N PHE A 352 -24.11 7.87 -8.30
CA PHE A 352 -23.39 6.79 -8.93
C PHE A 352 -21.95 7.15 -9.24
N LEU A 353 -21.12 6.10 -9.37
CA LEU A 353 -19.72 6.23 -9.71
C LEU A 353 -19.47 5.83 -11.16
N ARG A 354 -18.74 6.69 -11.87
CA ARG A 354 -18.34 6.49 -13.27
C ARG A 354 -16.82 6.38 -13.37
N ASP A 355 -16.35 5.33 -14.05
CA ASP A 355 -14.94 5.19 -14.38
C ASP A 355 -14.61 5.95 -15.68
N ILE A 356 -13.56 6.77 -15.69
CA ILE A 356 -13.03 7.40 -16.91
C ILE A 356 -11.54 7.08 -17.05
N ALA A 357 -11.20 6.27 -18.07
CA ALA A 357 -9.89 5.92 -18.62
C ALA A 357 -8.62 6.33 -17.83
N GLY A 358 -8.51 5.95 -16.54
CA GLY A 358 -7.32 6.17 -15.71
C GLY A 358 -7.34 7.39 -14.78
N SER A 359 -8.49 8.01 -14.57
CA SER A 359 -8.71 8.99 -13.51
C SER A 359 -9.60 8.41 -12.42
N ALA A 360 -9.40 8.88 -11.18
CA ALA A 360 -10.28 8.69 -10.04
C ALA A 360 -11.77 8.62 -10.42
N GLY A 361 -12.50 7.64 -9.86
CA GLY A 361 -13.92 7.45 -10.11
C GLY A 361 -14.70 8.76 -9.91
N GLN A 362 -15.45 9.17 -10.93
CA GLN A 362 -16.26 10.38 -10.88
C GLN A 362 -17.55 10.12 -10.11
N ILE A 363 -17.95 11.08 -9.28
CA ILE A 363 -19.20 11.06 -8.52
C ILE A 363 -20.25 11.83 -9.29
N TRP A 364 -21.29 11.14 -9.73
CA TRP A 364 -22.41 11.69 -10.50
C TRP A 364 -23.71 11.56 -9.72
N ILE A 365 -24.66 12.44 -10.04
CA ILE A 365 -26.03 12.34 -9.58
C ILE A 365 -26.99 12.13 -10.75
N PHE A 366 -28.03 11.34 -10.53
CA PHE A 366 -29.16 11.13 -11.43
C PHE A 366 -30.45 11.50 -10.69
N ASN A 367 -31.29 12.34 -11.30
CA ASN A 367 -32.60 12.69 -10.75
C ASN A 367 -33.67 11.76 -11.30
N ILE A 368 -34.44 11.12 -10.42
CA ILE A 368 -35.44 10.10 -10.81
C ILE A 368 -36.59 10.71 -11.61
N ALA A 369 -37.03 11.92 -11.27
CA ALA A 369 -38.24 12.52 -11.84
C ALA A 369 -38.06 12.99 -13.28
N ASP A 370 -36.94 13.67 -13.57
CA ASP A 370 -36.66 14.26 -14.88
C ASP A 370 -35.58 13.51 -15.68
N ARG A 371 -34.95 12.50 -15.08
CA ARG A 371 -33.91 11.64 -15.68
C ARG A 371 -32.64 12.40 -16.07
N SER A 372 -32.41 13.58 -15.49
CA SER A 372 -31.20 14.37 -15.70
C SER A 372 -30.01 13.78 -14.94
N THR A 373 -28.80 14.00 -15.47
CA THR A 373 -27.54 13.64 -14.80
C THR A 373 -26.61 14.85 -14.67
N LYS A 374 -25.85 14.90 -13.58
CA LYS A 374 -24.85 15.94 -13.33
C LYS A 374 -23.60 15.35 -12.68
N LEU A 375 -22.42 15.76 -13.14
CA LEU A 375 -21.15 15.49 -12.45
C LEU A 375 -21.09 16.36 -11.20
N LEU A 376 -20.89 15.73 -10.04
CA LEU A 376 -20.74 16.45 -8.77
C LEU A 376 -19.26 16.69 -8.46
N HIS A 377 -18.45 15.65 -8.53
CA HIS A 377 -17.05 15.73 -8.14
C HIS A 377 -16.19 14.67 -8.80
N GLN A 378 -14.89 14.95 -8.93
CA GLN A 378 -13.87 14.02 -9.36
C GLN A 378 -12.72 14.09 -8.35
N PRO A 379 -12.60 13.11 -7.43
CA PRO A 379 -11.46 13.01 -6.53
C PRO A 379 -10.16 13.02 -7.35
N LYS A 380 -9.03 13.50 -6.81
CA LYS A 380 -7.76 13.49 -7.57
C LYS A 380 -6.88 12.29 -7.22
N ASN A 381 -6.90 11.90 -5.95
CA ASN A 381 -5.99 10.91 -5.37
C ASN A 381 -6.73 9.68 -4.81
N SER A 382 -8.01 9.52 -5.16
CA SER A 382 -8.85 8.43 -4.64
C SER A 382 -9.67 7.79 -5.75
N TYR A 383 -9.87 6.48 -5.66
CA TYR A 383 -10.79 5.72 -6.50
C TYR A 383 -11.77 5.01 -5.57
N PRO A 384 -12.84 5.69 -5.13
CA PRO A 384 -13.76 5.12 -4.16
C PRO A 384 -14.48 3.92 -4.78
N GLY A 385 -14.53 2.80 -4.05
CA GLY A 385 -15.35 1.65 -4.43
C GLY A 385 -16.84 1.98 -4.36
N ASN A 386 -17.24 2.77 -3.37
CA ASN A 386 -18.61 3.25 -3.15
C ASN A 386 -18.63 4.58 -2.41
N VAL A 387 -19.83 5.16 -2.32
CA VAL A 387 -20.12 6.42 -1.60
C VAL A 387 -21.39 6.27 -0.76
N ALA A 388 -21.60 7.17 0.19
CA ALA A 388 -22.74 7.13 1.09
C ALA A 388 -23.51 8.46 1.12
N TRP A 389 -24.79 8.39 1.41
CA TRP A 389 -25.66 9.56 1.58
C TRP A 389 -25.79 9.92 3.05
N THR A 390 -25.73 11.20 3.41
CA THR A 390 -26.22 11.61 4.73
C THR A 390 -27.72 11.33 4.85
N SER A 391 -28.19 11.04 6.07
CA SER A 391 -29.60 10.67 6.32
C SER A 391 -30.63 11.71 5.87
N ASP A 392 -30.23 12.98 5.75
CA ASP A 392 -31.04 14.09 5.30
C ASP A 392 -31.00 14.30 3.77
N SER A 393 -30.33 13.42 3.02
CA SER A 393 -30.14 13.49 1.56
C SER A 393 -29.44 14.77 1.06
N ASN A 394 -28.69 15.49 1.91
CA ASN A 394 -28.04 16.76 1.53
C ASN A 394 -26.57 16.62 1.15
N GLU A 395 -25.86 15.62 1.69
CA GLU A 395 -24.43 15.43 1.43
C GLU A 395 -24.11 14.00 0.99
N ILE A 396 -23.01 13.88 0.23
CA ILE A 396 -22.45 12.61 -0.22
C ILE A 396 -21.08 12.45 0.41
N LEU A 397 -20.90 11.38 1.20
CA LEU A 397 -19.65 11.04 1.87
C LEU A 397 -18.82 10.10 0.99
N PHE A 398 -17.52 10.35 0.90
CA PHE A 398 -16.62 9.54 0.09
C PHE A 398 -15.15 9.60 0.58
N PRO A 399 -14.37 8.53 0.37
CA PRO A 399 -12.90 8.58 0.48
C PRO A 399 -12.33 9.52 -0.59
N SER A 400 -11.65 10.58 -0.18
CA SER A 400 -11.09 11.59 -1.10
C SER A 400 -9.58 11.47 -1.30
N ASP A 401 -8.88 10.83 -0.35
CA ASP A 401 -7.45 10.53 -0.40
C ASP A 401 -7.16 9.30 0.50
N THR A 402 -5.89 8.89 0.59
CA THR A 402 -5.39 7.71 1.30
C THR A 402 -5.84 7.65 2.76
N ASN A 403 -5.98 8.79 3.44
CA ASN A 403 -6.36 8.86 4.86
C ASN A 403 -7.35 9.99 5.14
N THR A 404 -8.23 10.25 4.16
CA THR A 404 -9.09 11.44 4.17
C THR A 404 -10.50 11.10 3.71
N LEU A 405 -11.50 11.46 4.53
CA LEU A 405 -12.91 11.39 4.18
C LEU A 405 -13.47 12.79 3.93
N SER A 406 -14.19 12.93 2.82
CA SER A 406 -14.81 14.20 2.41
C SER A 406 -16.31 14.05 2.20
N ALA A 407 -17.00 15.20 2.29
CA ALA A 407 -18.42 15.35 2.03
C ALA A 407 -18.61 16.36 0.88
N TYR A 408 -19.43 15.99 -0.10
CA TYR A 408 -19.92 16.91 -1.13
C TYR A 408 -21.32 17.38 -0.74
N ASN A 409 -21.51 18.69 -0.62
CA ASN A 409 -22.80 19.28 -0.28
C ASN A 409 -23.61 19.63 -1.54
N LEU A 410 -24.81 19.09 -1.68
CA LEU A 410 -25.63 19.29 -2.89
C LEU A 410 -26.16 20.72 -3.07
N LYS A 411 -26.28 21.50 -1.99
CA LYS A 411 -26.84 22.86 -2.06
C LYS A 411 -25.77 23.89 -2.39
N THR A 412 -24.61 23.78 -1.75
CA THR A 412 -23.50 24.73 -1.93
C THR A 412 -22.52 24.31 -3.01
N GLU A 413 -22.61 23.05 -3.48
CA GLU A 413 -21.67 22.44 -4.43
C GLU A 413 -20.22 22.39 -3.92
N ALA A 414 -20.03 22.61 -2.61
CA ALA A 414 -18.73 22.60 -1.97
C ALA A 414 -18.33 21.20 -1.53
N VAL A 415 -17.03 20.90 -1.64
CA VAL A 415 -16.39 19.74 -1.01
C VAL A 415 -15.71 20.20 0.26
N ARG A 416 -15.98 19.52 1.36
CA ARG A 416 -15.26 19.70 2.63
C ARG A 416 -14.64 18.39 3.09
N VAL A 417 -13.42 18.45 3.58
CA VAL A 417 -12.87 17.35 4.36
C VAL A 417 -13.57 17.37 5.71
N PHE A 418 -14.15 16.23 6.12
CA PHE A 418 -14.82 16.14 7.43
C PHE A 418 -14.06 15.28 8.42
N ALA A 419 -13.11 14.46 7.96
CA ALA A 419 -12.24 13.68 8.82
C ALA A 419 -10.93 13.29 8.15
N TYR A 420 -9.87 13.28 8.95
CA TYR A 420 -8.66 12.50 8.69
C TYR A 420 -8.75 11.15 9.41
N THR A 421 -8.14 10.10 8.83
CA THR A 421 -8.29 8.72 9.32
C THR A 421 -6.95 8.03 9.56
N ASP A 422 -6.93 7.07 10.48
CA ASP A 422 -5.77 6.21 10.76
C ASP A 422 -5.51 5.14 9.68
N ALA A 423 -6.51 4.85 8.85
CA ALA A 423 -6.39 3.89 7.75
C ALA A 423 -7.15 4.34 6.49
N THR A 424 -6.78 3.74 5.35
CA THR A 424 -7.44 3.97 4.06
C THR A 424 -8.78 3.25 3.98
N ALA A 425 -9.84 4.03 3.76
CA ALA A 425 -11.16 3.51 3.41
C ALA A 425 -11.24 3.26 1.90
N LEU A 426 -11.61 2.05 1.51
CA LEU A 426 -11.88 1.70 0.10
C LEU A 426 -13.29 2.12 -0.31
N GLU A 427 -14.25 2.02 0.60
CA GLU A 427 -15.62 2.45 0.42
C GLU A 427 -16.23 2.84 1.77
N VAL A 428 -17.31 3.63 1.74
CA VAL A 428 -18.02 4.09 2.95
C VAL A 428 -19.51 3.83 2.83
N LEU A 429 -20.15 3.66 3.99
CA LEU A 429 -21.58 3.46 4.18
C LEU A 429 -22.03 4.32 5.37
N THR A 430 -23.26 4.81 5.33
CA THR A 430 -23.91 5.50 6.44
C THR A 430 -25.01 4.63 7.01
N VAL A 431 -25.07 4.52 8.32
CA VAL A 431 -26.09 3.72 9.02
C VAL A 431 -26.91 4.59 9.98
N PRO A 432 -28.05 4.11 10.51
CA PRO A 432 -28.84 4.86 11.47
C PRO A 432 -28.02 5.36 12.66
N GLY A 433 -28.35 6.59 13.10
CA GLY A 433 -27.60 7.30 14.14
C GLY A 433 -26.43 8.14 13.61
N GLY A 434 -26.28 8.27 12.28
CA GLY A 434 -25.22 9.09 11.68
C GLY A 434 -23.83 8.46 11.70
N ARG A 435 -23.75 7.18 12.07
CA ARG A 435 -22.49 6.42 12.07
C ARG A 435 -22.05 6.14 10.64
N VAL A 436 -20.73 6.08 10.44
CA VAL A 436 -20.11 5.79 9.16
C VAL A 436 -19.35 4.48 9.28
N TYR A 437 -19.67 3.52 8.43
CA TYR A 437 -18.90 2.29 8.29
C TYR A 437 -18.05 2.36 7.02
N ALA A 438 -16.99 1.58 6.96
CA ALA A 438 -16.12 1.51 5.80
C ALA A 438 -15.55 0.11 5.64
N SER A 439 -15.23 -0.26 4.40
CA SER A 439 -14.24 -1.31 4.17
C SER A 439 -12.88 -0.67 4.25
N VAL A 440 -12.06 -1.16 5.17
CA VAL A 440 -10.78 -0.56 5.53
C VAL A 440 -9.71 -1.61 5.38
N GLY A 441 -8.59 -1.21 4.77
CA GLY A 441 -7.44 -2.08 4.64
C GLY A 441 -6.91 -2.24 3.22
N LYS A 442 -5.60 -2.44 3.18
CA LYS A 442 -4.87 -3.30 2.24
C LYS A 442 -3.88 -4.06 3.11
N TYR A 443 -4.42 -4.78 4.09
CA TYR A 443 -3.57 -5.38 5.11
C TYR A 443 -2.78 -6.50 4.46
N TRP A 444 -1.50 -6.58 4.78
CA TRP A 444 -0.72 -7.76 4.44
C TRP A 444 -0.85 -8.67 5.64
N GLN A 445 -1.72 -9.68 5.58
CA GLN A 445 -1.70 -10.74 6.58
C GLN A 445 -0.33 -11.39 6.50
N THR A 446 0.40 -11.28 7.59
CA THR A 446 1.67 -11.99 7.80
C THR A 446 1.38 -13.05 8.82
N SER A 447 1.21 -14.30 8.36
CA SER A 447 1.11 -15.43 9.28
C SER A 447 2.50 -15.82 9.77
N ILE A 448 2.56 -16.36 10.98
CA ILE A 448 3.81 -16.77 11.61
C ILE A 448 3.92 -18.29 11.47
N ARG A 449 4.96 -18.73 10.79
CA ARG A 449 5.25 -20.14 10.63
C ARG A 449 6.34 -20.56 11.60
N LYS A 450 6.04 -21.56 12.43
CA LYS A 450 7.02 -22.32 13.21
C LYS A 450 7.60 -23.40 12.31
N VAL A 451 8.91 -23.34 12.08
CA VAL A 451 9.66 -24.30 11.28
C VAL A 451 10.67 -25.00 12.19
N ASN A 452 10.82 -26.30 12.02
CA ASN A 452 11.85 -27.03 12.75
C ASN A 452 13.23 -26.65 12.21
N ASN A 453 14.15 -26.35 13.13
CA ASN A 453 15.55 -26.21 12.79
C ASN A 453 16.13 -27.61 12.57
N VAL A 454 16.22 -28.03 11.31
CA VAL A 454 16.70 -29.36 10.91
C VAL A 454 18.12 -29.69 11.41
N LEU A 455 18.88 -28.68 11.83
CA LEU A 455 20.23 -28.84 12.38
C LEU A 455 20.23 -29.27 13.87
N GLU A 456 19.12 -29.07 14.59
CA GLU A 456 18.97 -29.44 16.01
C GLU A 456 17.80 -30.40 16.24
N ASN A 457 16.83 -30.46 15.32
CA ASN A 457 15.60 -31.26 15.42
C ASN A 457 15.30 -32.01 14.11
N GLU A 458 15.52 -33.33 14.10
CA GLU A 458 15.34 -34.17 12.90
C GLU A 458 13.88 -34.55 12.57
N MET A 459 12.95 -34.44 13.54
CA MET A 459 11.53 -34.69 13.25
C MET A 459 10.93 -33.46 12.57
N SER A 460 10.29 -33.61 11.42
CA SER A 460 9.67 -32.48 10.70
C SER A 460 8.22 -32.26 11.15
N SER A 461 7.94 -31.10 11.72
CA SER A 461 6.61 -30.53 11.91
C SER A 461 6.67 -29.05 11.53
N THR A 462 5.71 -28.61 10.74
CA THR A 462 5.48 -27.20 10.49
C THR A 462 4.12 -26.87 11.08
N GLU A 463 4.08 -25.84 11.91
CA GLU A 463 2.86 -25.38 12.56
C GLU A 463 2.69 -23.90 12.25
N ILE A 464 1.52 -23.52 11.71
CA ILE A 464 1.12 -22.12 11.64
C ILE A 464 0.60 -21.77 13.03
N LEU A 465 1.31 -20.88 13.74
CA LEU A 465 0.96 -20.54 15.12
C LEU A 465 -0.25 -19.61 15.22
N ASP A 466 -0.52 -18.81 14.17
CA ASP A 466 -1.70 -17.95 14.14
C ASP A 466 -2.05 -17.48 12.71
N TYR A 467 -3.33 -17.22 12.51
CA TYR A 467 -3.85 -16.44 11.39
C TYR A 467 -4.07 -15.02 11.89
N ALA A 468 -3.06 -14.20 11.68
CA ALA A 468 -3.15 -12.75 11.64
C ALA A 468 -4.41 -12.30 10.87
N THR A 469 -5.44 -11.79 11.56
CA THR A 469 -6.62 -11.19 10.89
C THR A 469 -6.39 -9.74 10.48
N ARG A 470 -5.16 -9.20 10.64
CA ARG A 470 -4.76 -7.85 10.19
C ARG A 470 -3.27 -7.78 9.77
N THR A 471 -2.62 -6.62 9.94
CA THR A 471 -1.20 -6.43 9.58
C THR A 471 -0.30 -6.64 10.78
N GLU A 472 0.44 -7.73 10.75
CA GLU A 472 1.46 -8.08 11.73
C GLU A 472 2.83 -7.61 11.22
N GLY A 473 3.47 -6.74 12.00
CA GLY A 473 4.76 -6.16 11.63
C GLY A 473 5.93 -6.81 12.36
N LEU A 474 5.96 -6.60 13.67
CA LEU A 474 6.76 -7.21 14.75
C LEU A 474 6.44 -8.66 15.13
N VAL A 475 7.37 -9.61 15.16
CA VAL A 475 7.18 -10.87 15.89
C VAL A 475 8.43 -11.20 16.69
N GLU A 476 8.25 -11.52 17.96
CA GLU A 476 9.32 -11.95 18.86
C GLU A 476 8.83 -13.08 19.77
N LEU A 477 9.63 -14.13 19.91
CA LEU A 477 9.27 -15.31 20.68
C LEU A 477 9.67 -15.17 22.11
N ASN A 478 8.86 -15.74 23.00
CA ASN A 478 9.35 -15.97 24.34
C ASN A 478 10.55 -16.93 24.30
N PRO A 479 11.65 -16.62 24.98
CA PRO A 479 12.75 -17.54 25.15
C PRO A 479 12.35 -18.84 25.88
N GLN A 480 11.28 -18.81 26.68
CA GLN A 480 10.76 -19.97 27.41
C GLN A 480 9.80 -20.78 26.52
N ASP A 481 9.94 -22.11 26.49
CA ASP A 481 9.18 -23.01 25.60
C ASP A 481 7.64 -22.87 25.69
N ASN A 482 7.12 -22.46 26.85
CA ASN A 482 5.68 -22.26 27.10
C ASN A 482 5.29 -20.78 27.26
N GLY A 483 6.20 -19.85 26.97
CA GLY A 483 5.93 -18.42 27.10
C GLY A 483 5.16 -17.85 25.91
N PRO A 484 4.58 -16.64 26.04
CA PRO A 484 3.80 -16.03 24.98
C PRO A 484 4.65 -15.47 23.84
N VAL A 485 4.15 -15.53 22.62
CA VAL A 485 4.73 -14.81 21.47
C VAL A 485 4.31 -13.35 21.54
N ALA A 486 5.25 -12.42 21.40
CA ALA A 486 4.97 -11.00 21.26
C ALA A 486 4.78 -10.65 19.78
N VAL A 487 3.68 -9.99 19.46
CA VAL A 487 3.32 -9.61 18.10
C VAL A 487 2.89 -8.16 18.07
N LEU A 488 3.33 -7.42 17.05
CA LEU A 488 2.83 -6.09 16.75
C LEU A 488 1.59 -6.22 15.87
N SER A 489 0.41 -5.89 16.40
CA SER A 489 -0.88 -6.01 15.69
C SER A 489 -1.68 -4.72 15.82
N ASN A 490 -2.41 -4.36 14.76
CA ASN A 490 -3.34 -3.21 14.73
C ASN A 490 -4.81 -3.61 14.93
N ARG A 491 -5.08 -4.77 15.51
CA ARG A 491 -6.43 -5.27 15.80
C ARG A 491 -7.28 -4.36 16.70
N SER A 492 -6.66 -3.54 17.54
CA SER A 492 -7.33 -2.50 18.34
C SER A 492 -7.40 -1.13 17.64
N GLY A 493 -7.25 -1.08 16.32
CA GLY A 493 -7.33 0.15 15.50
C GLY A 493 -5.98 0.87 15.31
N SER A 494 -4.99 0.64 16.18
CA SER A 494 -3.62 1.17 16.02
C SER A 494 -2.60 0.08 16.30
N GLN A 495 -1.39 0.17 15.72
CA GLN A 495 -0.35 -0.81 16.02
C GLN A 495 -0.04 -0.80 17.52
N GLN A 496 -0.13 -1.98 18.15
CA GLN A 496 0.18 -2.21 19.55
C GLN A 496 0.91 -3.55 19.67
N VAL A 497 1.64 -3.73 20.77
CA VAL A 497 2.23 -5.01 21.17
C VAL A 497 1.19 -5.86 21.90
N TRP A 498 1.06 -7.10 21.44
CA TRP A 498 0.18 -8.14 21.94
C TRP A 498 0.98 -9.39 22.31
N LEU A 499 0.53 -10.11 23.33
CA LEU A 499 1.05 -11.41 23.76
C LEU A 499 0.04 -12.52 23.40
N TYR A 500 0.54 -13.60 22.81
CA TYR A 500 -0.22 -14.78 22.39
C TYR A 500 0.30 -15.96 23.16
N TYR A 501 -0.53 -16.53 24.02
CA TYR A 501 -0.16 -17.64 24.86
C TYR A 501 -0.47 -18.96 24.14
N PRO A 502 0.30 -20.04 24.41
CA PRO A 502 0.06 -21.36 23.82
C PRO A 502 -1.34 -21.96 24.09
N ASP A 503 -2.04 -21.49 25.12
CA ASP A 503 -3.41 -21.90 25.47
C ASP A 503 -4.50 -21.16 24.67
N GLY A 504 -4.10 -20.28 23.75
CA GLY A 504 -4.99 -19.44 22.93
C GLY A 504 -5.36 -18.10 23.56
N LYS A 505 -4.94 -17.80 24.80
CA LYS A 505 -5.15 -16.49 25.41
C LYS A 505 -4.38 -15.41 24.64
N GLN A 506 -4.99 -14.25 24.47
CA GLN A 506 -4.37 -13.06 23.87
C GLN A 506 -4.46 -11.85 24.82
N GLN A 507 -3.42 -11.03 24.88
CA GLN A 507 -3.36 -9.86 25.77
C GLN A 507 -2.59 -8.70 25.14
N GLN A 508 -3.23 -7.53 25.01
CA GLN A 508 -2.53 -6.30 24.63
C GLN A 508 -1.72 -5.78 25.83
N ILE A 509 -0.45 -5.43 25.61
CA ILE A 509 0.47 -5.01 26.69
C ILE A 509 1.05 -3.60 26.46
N SER A 510 0.44 -2.84 25.55
CA SER A 510 0.85 -1.47 25.22
C SER A 510 -0.34 -0.63 24.80
N GLN A 511 -0.21 0.70 24.94
CA GLN A 511 -1.24 1.68 24.59
C GLN A 511 -0.60 2.96 24.00
N PHE A 512 0.25 2.80 22.99
CA PHE A 512 0.91 3.94 22.34
C PHE A 512 -0.08 4.78 21.53
N ARG A 513 0.03 6.10 21.61
CA ARG A 513 -0.77 7.06 20.83
C ARG A 513 0.01 7.54 19.62
N GLY A 514 -0.63 7.57 18.44
CA GLY A 514 -0.03 8.06 17.19
C GLY A 514 0.66 6.97 16.36
N ASP A 515 1.62 7.37 15.51
CA ASP A 515 2.39 6.46 14.66
C ASP A 515 3.39 5.64 15.51
N PHE A 516 2.98 4.42 15.88
CA PHE A 516 3.77 3.44 16.61
C PHE A 516 4.28 2.37 15.66
N ASN A 517 5.51 2.54 15.18
CA ASN A 517 6.19 1.58 14.32
C ASN A 517 7.52 1.18 14.95
N PRO A 518 7.54 0.18 15.85
CA PRO A 518 8.75 -0.22 16.53
C PRO A 518 9.77 -0.82 15.55
N LYS A 519 11.06 -0.60 15.83
CA LYS A 519 12.19 -1.17 15.07
C LYS A 519 12.74 -2.45 15.68
N VAL A 520 12.65 -2.57 17.00
CA VAL A 520 13.17 -3.69 17.78
C VAL A 520 12.08 -4.16 18.73
N LEU A 521 11.95 -5.48 18.85
CA LEU A 521 11.06 -6.19 19.75
C LEU A 521 11.85 -7.41 20.27
N GLU A 522 12.25 -7.41 21.54
CA GLU A 522 13.15 -8.44 22.09
C GLU A 522 12.77 -8.84 23.53
N PHE A 523 12.51 -10.12 23.77
CA PHE A 523 12.25 -10.62 25.11
C PHE A 523 13.55 -10.71 25.93
N SER A 524 13.44 -10.42 27.24
CA SER A 524 14.52 -10.74 28.17
C SER A 524 14.80 -12.24 28.20
N PRO A 525 16.03 -12.71 28.49
CA PRO A 525 16.34 -14.13 28.56
C PRO A 525 15.40 -14.95 29.47
N ASP A 526 14.89 -14.37 30.56
CA ASP A 526 13.89 -14.97 31.46
C ASP A 526 12.46 -15.02 30.89
N GLY A 527 12.20 -14.35 29.76
CA GLY A 527 10.91 -14.30 29.07
C GLY A 527 9.85 -13.40 29.70
N LYS A 528 10.20 -12.61 30.73
CA LYS A 528 9.22 -11.86 31.55
C LYS A 528 9.10 -10.38 31.17
N LYS A 529 10.02 -9.87 30.37
CA LYS A 529 10.10 -8.45 29.99
C LYS A 529 10.36 -8.35 28.49
N LEU A 530 9.95 -7.24 27.90
CA LEU A 530 10.10 -7.00 26.47
C LEU A 530 10.69 -5.61 26.24
N LEU A 531 11.80 -5.55 25.49
CA LEU A 531 12.34 -4.29 24.99
C LEU A 531 11.67 -3.95 23.67
N VAL A 532 11.28 -2.69 23.55
CA VAL A 532 10.66 -2.13 22.34
C VAL A 532 11.35 -0.82 21.98
N GLN A 533 11.92 -0.73 20.79
CA GLN A 533 12.45 0.55 20.30
C GLN A 533 11.42 1.26 19.42
N VAL A 534 10.99 2.44 19.83
CA VAL A 534 10.06 3.30 19.07
C VAL A 534 10.78 4.58 18.69
N LYS A 535 10.94 4.84 17.39
CA LYS A 535 11.79 5.93 16.89
C LYS A 535 13.20 5.83 17.50
N THR A 536 13.49 6.66 18.49
CA THR A 536 14.77 6.73 19.22
C THR A 536 14.64 6.35 20.69
N GLY A 537 13.41 6.19 21.20
CA GLY A 537 13.15 5.82 22.59
C GLY A 537 13.16 4.31 22.79
N ILE A 538 13.71 3.87 23.92
CA ILE A 538 13.75 2.46 24.31
C ILE A 538 12.76 2.25 25.44
N TRP A 539 11.78 1.38 25.22
CA TRP A 539 10.67 1.11 26.11
C TRP A 539 10.78 -0.30 26.70
N LEU A 540 10.35 -0.43 27.95
CA LEU A 540 10.20 -1.69 28.66
C LEU A 540 8.70 -2.00 28.82
N LEU A 541 8.28 -3.15 28.32
CA LEU A 541 6.91 -3.64 28.43
C LEU A 541 6.85 -4.92 29.27
N GLN A 542 5.75 -5.08 30.01
CA GLN A 542 5.41 -6.28 30.78
C GLN A 542 3.88 -6.48 30.75
N ALA A 543 3.39 -7.72 30.84
CA ALA A 543 1.99 -8.04 30.61
C ALA A 543 0.98 -7.23 31.46
N ASP A 544 1.36 -6.93 32.70
CA ASP A 544 0.47 -6.31 33.70
C ASP A 544 1.02 -4.99 34.25
N LYS A 545 1.85 -4.29 33.47
CA LYS A 545 2.39 -2.97 33.85
C LYS A 545 2.31 -2.00 32.69
N GLU A 546 2.18 -0.72 33.04
CA GLU A 546 2.30 0.36 32.06
C GLU A 546 3.68 0.34 31.38
N PRO A 547 3.76 0.59 30.05
CA PRO A 547 5.03 0.73 29.36
C PRO A 547 5.90 1.81 29.99
N MET A 548 7.17 1.50 30.22
CA MET A 548 8.13 2.41 30.85
C MET A 548 9.20 2.81 29.85
N LEU A 549 9.40 4.11 29.64
CA LEU A 549 10.54 4.60 28.85
C LEU A 549 11.83 4.47 29.68
N LEU A 550 12.84 3.79 29.13
CA LEU A 550 14.16 3.58 29.73
C LEU A 550 15.19 4.65 29.33
N THR A 551 14.87 5.51 28.37
CA THR A 551 15.75 6.61 27.92
C THR A 551 15.09 7.96 28.20
N GLU A 552 15.78 9.06 27.91
CA GLU A 552 15.16 10.39 27.95
C GLU A 552 14.47 10.69 26.59
N ASP A 553 13.44 11.56 26.59
CA ASP A 553 12.55 11.78 25.43
C ASP A 553 13.24 12.38 24.20
N ASP A 554 14.39 13.03 24.36
CA ASP A 554 15.17 13.69 23.31
C ASP A 554 16.42 12.92 22.88
N GLN A 555 16.73 11.82 23.56
CA GLN A 555 17.91 11.02 23.26
C GLN A 555 17.74 10.25 21.95
N GLN A 556 18.81 10.28 21.15
CA GLN A 556 18.92 9.50 19.92
C GLN A 556 19.52 8.13 20.26
N CYS A 557 18.67 7.16 20.60
CA CYS A 557 19.10 5.80 20.91
C CYS A 557 18.74 4.78 19.82
N ARG A 558 19.52 3.70 19.73
CA ARG A 558 19.26 2.57 18.83
C ARG A 558 19.86 1.25 19.32
N GLU A 559 19.42 0.15 18.70
CA GLU A 559 19.95 -1.21 18.89
C GLU A 559 19.97 -1.64 20.37
N PRO A 560 18.82 -1.60 21.08
CA PRO A 560 18.77 -2.14 22.44
C PRO A 560 18.94 -3.65 22.42
N SER A 561 19.63 -4.19 23.43
CA SER A 561 19.80 -5.62 23.64
C SER A 561 19.87 -5.97 25.13
N TRP A 562 19.57 -7.21 25.47
CA TRP A 562 19.63 -7.71 26.84
C TRP A 562 21.02 -8.24 27.22
N GLY A 563 21.41 -8.05 28.48
CA GLY A 563 22.46 -8.84 29.12
C GLY A 563 21.93 -10.18 29.63
N ALA A 564 22.83 -11.13 29.90
CA ALA A 564 22.47 -12.50 30.31
C ALA A 564 21.66 -12.57 31.63
N ASP A 565 21.79 -11.57 32.49
CA ASP A 565 21.10 -11.49 33.79
C ASP A 565 19.60 -11.12 33.71
N SER A 566 19.06 -10.88 32.51
CA SER A 566 17.68 -10.40 32.29
C SER A 566 17.31 -9.10 33.01
N ASN A 567 18.33 -8.34 33.45
CA ASN A 567 18.19 -7.14 34.24
C ASN A 567 19.09 -6.00 33.75
N THR A 568 20.05 -6.30 32.89
CA THR A 568 20.92 -5.33 32.23
C THR A 568 20.44 -5.11 30.80
N VAL A 569 20.38 -3.86 30.39
CA VAL A 569 20.02 -3.41 29.03
C VAL A 569 21.20 -2.63 28.47
N TYR A 570 21.64 -3.01 27.27
CA TYR A 570 22.62 -2.26 26.49
C TYR A 570 21.93 -1.51 25.37
N TYR A 571 22.44 -0.34 25.00
CA TYR A 571 21.94 0.43 23.86
C TYR A 571 22.96 1.46 23.40
N LEU A 572 22.87 1.89 22.14
CA LEU A 572 23.71 2.94 21.59
C LEU A 572 23.04 4.30 21.76
N LEU A 573 23.77 5.27 22.29
CA LEU A 573 23.36 6.66 22.43
C LEU A 573 24.22 7.56 21.53
N SER A 574 23.60 8.42 20.74
CA SER A 574 24.33 9.42 19.95
C SER A 574 24.71 10.62 20.83
N LYS A 575 26.01 10.87 20.98
CA LYS A 575 26.55 12.11 21.57
C LYS A 575 27.50 12.79 20.57
N GLN A 576 27.20 14.03 20.21
CA GLN A 576 28.05 14.86 19.33
C GLN A 576 28.44 14.16 18.00
N GLY A 577 27.52 13.38 17.42
CA GLY A 577 27.76 12.66 16.16
C GLY A 577 28.52 11.34 16.28
N ARG A 578 28.80 10.85 17.49
CA ARG A 578 29.36 9.52 17.75
C ARG A 578 28.37 8.64 18.50
N TRP A 579 28.42 7.33 18.25
CA TRP A 579 27.66 6.34 18.99
C TRP A 579 28.47 5.83 20.18
N ILE A 580 27.87 5.86 21.36
CA ILE A 580 28.44 5.36 22.61
C ILE A 580 27.54 4.23 23.11
N LEU A 581 28.14 3.10 23.44
CA LEU A 581 27.45 1.98 24.06
C LEU A 581 27.22 2.28 25.53
N MET A 582 25.94 2.37 25.89
CA MET A 582 25.45 2.58 27.24
C MET A 582 25.03 1.24 27.84
N GLN A 583 25.20 1.12 29.15
CA GLN A 583 24.67 0.03 29.95
C GLN A 583 23.71 0.61 30.99
N ARG A 584 22.55 -0.02 31.18
CA ARG A 584 21.59 0.33 32.22
C ARG A 584 21.14 -0.92 32.94
N ARG A 585 21.35 -0.98 34.26
CA ARG A 585 20.73 -2.00 35.10
C ARG A 585 19.33 -1.54 35.52
N LEU A 586 18.33 -2.38 35.32
CA LEU A 586 16.96 -2.10 35.74
C LEU A 586 16.91 -1.98 37.27
N GLY A 587 16.32 -0.88 37.75
CA GLY A 587 16.25 -0.52 39.17
C GLY A 587 17.27 0.53 39.62
N GLU A 588 18.32 0.79 38.82
CA GLU A 588 19.28 1.87 39.08
C GLU A 588 18.83 3.19 38.46
N SER A 589 19.26 4.30 39.07
CA SER A 589 18.78 5.64 38.72
C SER A 589 19.38 6.19 37.42
N SER A 590 20.56 5.72 37.00
CA SER A 590 21.27 6.30 35.85
C SER A 590 22.05 5.26 35.04
N PRO A 591 22.04 5.34 33.71
CA PRO A 591 22.87 4.50 32.85
C PRO A 591 24.36 4.87 32.95
N THR A 592 25.25 3.92 32.68
CA THR A 592 26.71 4.10 32.64
C THR A 592 27.24 3.92 31.23
N GLU A 593 28.32 4.63 30.90
CA GLU A 593 29.03 4.43 29.63
C GLU A 593 29.82 3.12 29.69
N TYR A 594 29.52 2.19 28.80
CA TYR A 594 30.16 0.87 28.74
C TYR A 594 31.33 0.86 27.76
N SER A 595 31.16 1.48 26.58
CA SER A 595 32.23 1.64 25.60
C SER A 595 31.95 2.80 24.64
N VAL A 596 33.01 3.51 24.22
CA VAL A 596 32.94 4.59 23.21
C VAL A 596 33.34 4.13 21.80
N ASP A 597 33.83 2.90 21.68
CA ASP A 597 34.39 2.37 20.43
C ASP A 597 33.48 1.33 19.77
N ILE A 598 32.32 1.02 20.35
CA ILE A 598 31.41 -0.02 19.87
C ILE A 598 30.14 0.61 19.27
N ASP A 599 29.77 0.19 18.07
CA ASP A 599 28.56 0.65 17.34
C ASP A 599 27.56 -0.48 17.03
N PHE A 600 27.79 -1.68 17.56
CA PHE A 600 26.86 -2.81 17.60
C PHE A 600 27.23 -3.74 18.75
N PHE A 601 26.25 -4.26 19.52
CA PHE A 601 26.52 -5.13 20.65
C PHE A 601 25.37 -6.11 20.95
N LEU A 602 25.72 -7.39 21.07
CA LEU A 602 24.86 -8.48 21.56
C LEU A 602 25.62 -9.33 22.57
N GLU A 603 24.92 -9.84 23.57
CA GLU A 603 25.42 -10.81 24.55
C GLU A 603 24.59 -12.09 24.48
N SER A 604 25.24 -13.26 24.58
CA SER A 604 24.51 -14.54 24.52
C SER A 604 23.66 -14.72 25.79
N PRO A 605 22.51 -15.41 25.71
CA PRO A 605 21.61 -15.58 26.87
C PRO A 605 22.26 -16.26 28.09
N ASP A 606 23.32 -17.04 27.88
CA ASP A 606 24.10 -17.70 28.92
C ASP A 606 25.33 -16.89 29.40
N GLY A 607 25.58 -15.73 28.81
CA GLY A 607 26.72 -14.86 29.15
C GLY A 607 28.09 -15.42 28.72
N SER A 608 28.12 -16.41 27.82
CA SER A 608 29.37 -17.03 27.36
C SER A 608 30.05 -16.25 26.23
N TYR A 609 29.29 -15.51 25.42
CA TYR A 609 29.76 -14.87 24.19
C TYR A 609 29.23 -13.44 24.07
N GLN A 610 30.03 -12.58 23.44
CA GLN A 610 29.59 -11.26 22.97
C GLN A 610 29.87 -11.13 21.48
N VAL A 611 28.95 -10.54 20.73
CA VAL A 611 29.17 -10.13 19.33
C VAL A 611 29.13 -8.62 19.28
N ARG A 612 30.18 -8.02 18.72
CA ARG A 612 30.31 -6.56 18.63
C ARG A 612 30.90 -6.10 17.30
N SER A 613 30.70 -4.83 16.98
CA SER A 613 31.41 -4.12 15.91
C SER A 613 32.05 -2.85 16.46
N LEU A 614 33.17 -2.43 15.86
CA LEU A 614 33.89 -1.24 16.28
C LEU A 614 33.55 -0.05 15.38
N ASN A 615 33.41 1.12 15.99
CA ASN A 615 33.04 2.38 15.36
C ASN A 615 33.79 2.60 14.03
N GLY A 616 33.05 2.56 12.93
CA GLY A 616 33.52 2.94 11.60
C GLY A 616 34.33 1.88 10.83
N ASN A 617 34.41 0.64 11.33
CA ASN A 617 35.05 -0.46 10.58
C ASN A 617 34.05 -1.42 9.91
N ASN A 618 32.76 -1.36 10.25
CA ASN A 618 31.68 -2.21 9.76
C ASN A 618 31.93 -3.73 9.86
N LYS A 619 32.88 -4.17 10.70
CA LYS A 619 33.26 -5.58 10.86
C LYS A 619 32.79 -6.12 12.19
N PHE A 620 32.24 -7.33 12.17
CA PHE A 620 31.80 -8.02 13.37
C PHE A 620 32.91 -8.92 13.93
N GLU A 621 33.01 -8.96 15.25
CA GLU A 621 33.84 -9.88 15.99
C GLU A 621 33.06 -10.52 17.13
N MET A 622 33.40 -11.77 17.43
CA MET A 622 32.89 -12.49 18.59
C MET A 622 33.98 -12.55 19.66
N VAL A 623 33.63 -12.22 20.89
CA VAL A 623 34.48 -12.40 22.07
C VAL A 623 33.97 -13.59 22.87
N LYS A 624 34.85 -14.56 23.13
CA LYS A 624 34.57 -15.66 24.07
C LYS A 624 34.92 -15.19 25.48
N LEU A 625 33.93 -14.99 26.34
CA LEU A 625 34.14 -14.34 27.64
C LEU A 625 35.00 -15.18 28.60
N ALA A 626 34.93 -16.50 28.52
CA ALA A 626 35.74 -17.40 29.35
C ALA A 626 37.25 -17.33 29.07
N THR A 627 37.64 -17.09 27.80
CA THR A 627 39.05 -17.13 27.37
C THR A 627 39.61 -15.75 26.98
N GLY A 628 38.74 -14.77 26.71
CA GLY A 628 39.10 -13.49 26.11
C GLY A 628 39.47 -13.58 24.63
N GLU A 629 39.31 -14.75 24.00
CA GLU A 629 39.61 -14.96 22.59
C GLU A 629 38.66 -14.15 21.70
N ILE A 630 39.23 -13.43 20.72
CA ILE A 630 38.49 -12.64 19.73
C ILE A 630 38.52 -13.39 18.39
N VAL A 631 37.35 -13.68 17.85
CA VAL A 631 37.15 -14.38 16.58
C VAL A 631 36.49 -13.43 15.58
N PRO A 632 37.19 -13.04 14.49
CA PRO A 632 36.59 -12.24 13.42
C PRO A 632 35.45 -12.99 12.71
N LEU A 633 34.30 -12.34 12.52
CA LEU A 633 33.13 -12.91 11.85
C LEU A 633 33.05 -12.42 10.39
N THR A 634 34.07 -12.72 9.60
CA THR A 634 34.25 -12.19 8.22
C THR A 634 33.21 -12.68 7.20
N PHE A 635 32.36 -13.64 7.58
CA PHE A 635 31.28 -14.15 6.75
C PHE A 635 30.01 -13.30 6.83
N LEU A 636 29.90 -12.43 7.83
CA LEU A 636 28.78 -11.51 7.95
C LEU A 636 28.97 -10.35 6.96
N PRO A 637 27.92 -9.95 6.22
CA PRO A 637 27.99 -8.82 5.30
C PRO A 637 28.22 -7.50 6.05
N ASP A 638 28.83 -6.53 5.36
CA ASP A 638 29.05 -5.18 5.88
C ASP A 638 27.72 -4.50 6.29
N GLN A 639 27.78 -3.60 7.29
CA GLN A 639 26.61 -2.79 7.68
C GLN A 639 26.19 -1.80 6.58
N ASP A 640 25.35 -2.27 5.65
CA ASP A 640 24.58 -1.41 4.75
C ASP A 640 23.16 -1.14 5.30
N PHE A 641 22.37 -0.31 4.60
CA PHE A 641 20.99 0.08 5.00
C PHE A 641 20.07 -1.12 5.33
N LEU A 642 20.37 -2.32 4.82
CA LEU A 642 19.63 -3.56 5.06
C LEU A 642 20.32 -4.57 6.00
N GLY A 643 21.39 -4.19 6.71
CA GLY A 643 22.25 -5.05 7.54
C GLY A 643 21.55 -6.22 8.27
N PRO A 644 22.20 -7.40 8.36
CA PRO A 644 21.56 -8.66 8.72
C PRO A 644 21.04 -8.65 10.16
N ARG A 645 19.82 -9.13 10.39
CA ARG A 645 19.38 -9.47 11.77
C ARG A 645 20.22 -10.64 12.26
N LEU A 646 21.03 -10.38 13.28
CA LEU A 646 21.80 -11.39 13.99
C LEU A 646 21.01 -11.86 15.20
N VAL A 647 20.87 -13.17 15.36
CA VAL A 647 20.29 -13.78 16.55
C VAL A 647 21.36 -14.62 17.20
N LEU A 648 21.91 -14.13 18.31
CA LEU A 648 22.91 -14.84 19.11
C LEU A 648 22.22 -15.77 20.12
N ARG A 649 22.64 -17.03 20.13
CA ARG A 649 22.21 -18.08 21.07
C ARG A 649 23.43 -18.76 21.69
N SER A 650 23.21 -19.69 22.63
CA SER A 650 24.29 -20.33 23.37
C SER A 650 25.13 -21.28 22.50
N LYS A 651 24.58 -21.88 21.44
CA LYS A 651 25.31 -22.79 20.55
C LYS A 651 25.67 -22.16 19.21
N ALA A 652 24.96 -21.13 18.76
CA ALA A 652 25.14 -20.57 17.42
C ALA A 652 24.81 -19.08 17.28
N ILE A 653 25.34 -18.48 16.21
CA ILE A 653 24.86 -17.21 15.64
C ILE A 653 24.02 -17.54 14.41
N TYR A 654 22.79 -17.05 14.37
CA TYR A 654 21.93 -17.12 13.20
C TYR A 654 21.93 -15.78 12.47
N PHE A 655 21.93 -15.83 11.14
CA PHE A 655 21.97 -14.65 10.28
C PHE A 655 21.29 -14.93 8.93
N LEU A 656 20.76 -13.89 8.31
CA LEU A 656 20.23 -13.96 6.95
C LEU A 656 21.37 -13.83 5.94
N ASN A 657 21.38 -14.72 4.96
CA ASN A 657 22.33 -14.71 3.85
C ASN A 657 21.57 -14.62 2.51
N PRO A 658 21.80 -13.59 1.68
CA PRO A 658 21.17 -13.52 0.36
C PRO A 658 21.79 -14.53 -0.61
N ASP A 659 20.98 -15.13 -1.48
CA ASP A 659 21.43 -15.93 -2.62
C ASP A 659 21.69 -15.06 -3.87
N GLU A 660 22.08 -15.70 -4.99
CA GLU A 660 22.36 -15.01 -6.26
C GLU A 660 21.12 -14.33 -6.87
N GLU A 661 19.91 -14.77 -6.51
CA GLU A 661 18.63 -14.22 -6.99
C GLU A 661 18.01 -13.20 -6.02
N LYS A 662 18.71 -12.86 -4.91
CA LYS A 662 18.25 -12.01 -3.80
C LYS A 662 17.09 -12.59 -2.99
N ASN A 663 16.91 -13.90 -2.99
CA ASN A 663 16.15 -14.58 -1.94
C ASN A 663 17.04 -14.65 -0.68
N TYR A 664 16.43 -14.70 0.49
CA TYR A 664 17.17 -14.72 1.76
C TYR A 664 17.00 -16.07 2.45
N GLU A 665 18.11 -16.72 2.80
CA GLU A 665 18.13 -17.98 3.55
C GLU A 665 18.71 -17.75 4.95
N ILE A 666 18.16 -18.40 5.96
CA ILE A 666 18.71 -18.35 7.33
C ILE A 666 19.87 -19.34 7.44
N HIS A 667 21.04 -18.83 7.81
CA HIS A 667 22.25 -19.62 8.05
C HIS A 667 22.56 -19.68 9.55
N ARG A 668 23.26 -20.75 9.95
CA ARG A 668 23.72 -21.00 11.33
C ARG A 668 25.23 -21.10 11.37
N TYR A 669 25.90 -20.21 12.13
CA TYR A 669 27.31 -20.32 12.49
C TYR A 669 27.44 -20.98 13.87
N SER A 670 28.02 -22.17 13.91
CA SER A 670 28.24 -22.94 15.14
C SER A 670 29.34 -22.31 16.00
N LEU A 671 29.02 -21.93 17.24
CA LEU A 671 30.00 -21.38 18.19
C LEU A 671 31.02 -22.42 18.68
N LEU A 672 30.67 -23.71 18.58
CA LEU A 672 31.54 -24.82 18.98
C LEU A 672 32.54 -25.19 17.86
N THR A 673 32.06 -25.30 16.62
CA THR A 673 32.86 -25.84 15.50
C THR A 673 33.39 -24.78 14.54
N GLY A 674 32.86 -23.56 14.60
CA GLY A 674 33.16 -22.49 13.65
C GLY A 674 32.65 -22.74 12.23
N GLN A 675 31.80 -23.76 12.03
CA GLN A 675 31.22 -24.09 10.74
C GLN A 675 29.92 -23.32 10.48
N ILE A 676 29.68 -22.97 9.22
CA ILE A 676 28.44 -22.39 8.74
C ILE A 676 27.61 -23.48 8.06
N ASN A 677 26.38 -23.65 8.52
CA ASN A 677 25.42 -24.60 7.96
C ASN A 677 24.16 -23.86 7.49
N LYS A 678 23.59 -24.36 6.39
CA LYS A 678 22.29 -23.91 5.88
C LYS A 678 21.17 -24.53 6.70
N THR A 679 20.16 -23.75 7.06
CA THR A 679 18.96 -24.28 7.72
C THR A 679 17.94 -24.81 6.72
N GLY A 680 18.05 -24.46 5.42
CA GLY A 680 17.05 -24.78 4.40
C GLY A 680 15.75 -23.98 4.53
N ILE A 681 15.75 -22.93 5.36
CA ILE A 681 14.59 -22.07 5.60
C ILE A 681 14.79 -20.77 4.84
N GLU A 682 13.96 -20.59 3.81
CA GLU A 682 13.94 -19.41 2.95
C GLU A 682 12.88 -18.40 3.44
N GLN A 683 13.20 -17.11 3.33
CA GLN A 683 12.24 -16.02 3.51
C GLN A 683 11.68 -15.57 2.16
N GLN A 684 10.35 -15.63 2.03
CA GLN A 684 9.65 -15.15 0.83
C GLN A 684 9.53 -13.62 0.77
N VAL A 685 9.75 -12.93 1.88
CA VAL A 685 9.72 -11.47 1.96
C VAL A 685 11.11 -11.01 2.41
N PRO A 686 11.72 -10.01 1.74
CA PRO A 686 12.97 -9.41 2.20
C PRO A 686 12.70 -8.61 3.49
N SER A 687 12.63 -9.30 4.63
CA SER A 687 12.22 -8.75 5.92
C SER A 687 13.20 -9.23 7.01
N ARG A 688 13.62 -8.33 7.91
CA ARG A 688 14.53 -8.68 9.03
C ARG A 688 13.83 -9.53 10.11
N ARG A 689 12.80 -10.31 9.81
CA ARG A 689 11.81 -10.77 10.81
C ARG A 689 11.80 -12.27 10.97
N TYR A 690 12.81 -12.80 11.65
CA TYR A 690 12.81 -14.17 12.16
C TYR A 690 13.32 -14.20 13.61
N SER A 691 12.95 -15.24 14.35
CA SER A 691 13.46 -15.49 15.70
C SER A 691 13.76 -16.98 15.86
N VAL A 692 14.63 -17.31 16.82
CA VAL A 692 15.10 -18.67 17.08
C VAL A 692 14.83 -19.01 18.54
N SER A 693 14.26 -20.18 18.84
CA SER A 693 14.01 -20.60 20.23
C SER A 693 15.31 -20.72 21.04
N LEU A 694 15.28 -20.59 22.37
CA LEU A 694 16.51 -20.70 23.19
C LEU A 694 17.19 -22.06 23.08
N ASN A 695 16.40 -23.13 22.98
CA ASN A 695 16.92 -24.48 22.75
C ASN A 695 17.41 -24.70 21.31
N GLU A 696 17.22 -23.71 20.43
CA GLU A 696 17.62 -23.69 19.03
C GLU A 696 16.89 -24.74 18.15
N MET A 697 15.85 -25.39 18.67
CA MET A 697 15.08 -26.45 17.97
C MET A 697 14.13 -25.92 16.89
N TYR A 698 13.75 -24.65 16.97
CA TYR A 698 12.72 -24.04 16.13
C TYR A 698 13.14 -22.66 15.63
N ILE A 699 12.80 -22.36 14.38
CA ILE A 699 12.96 -21.07 13.72
C ILE A 699 11.56 -20.60 13.32
N PHE A 700 11.28 -19.33 13.56
CA PHE A 700 9.97 -18.75 13.30
C PHE A 700 10.13 -17.55 12.38
N GLN A 701 9.30 -17.48 11.35
CA GLN A 701 9.36 -16.46 10.31
C GLN A 701 7.99 -16.10 9.76
N ASP A 702 7.93 -15.01 8.99
CA ASP A 702 6.78 -14.58 8.21
C ASP A 702 6.49 -15.52 7.02
N ASP A 703 5.26 -16.00 6.87
CA ASP A 703 4.84 -16.97 5.84
C ASP A 703 4.09 -16.32 4.66
N GLY A 704 4.58 -15.17 4.22
CA GLY A 704 4.10 -14.49 3.01
C GLY A 704 2.97 -13.48 3.22
N LYS A 705 2.44 -12.97 2.10
CA LYS A 705 1.52 -11.82 2.02
C LYS A 705 0.18 -12.24 1.42
N LYS A 706 -0.89 -12.30 2.24
CA LYS A 706 -2.27 -12.25 1.74
C LYS A 706 -2.83 -10.85 1.95
N GLY A 707 -3.62 -10.35 0.99
CA GLY A 707 -4.37 -9.11 1.19
C GLY A 707 -5.54 -9.34 2.13
N ASP A 708 -5.74 -8.47 3.12
CA ASP A 708 -6.93 -8.43 3.98
C ASP A 708 -7.68 -7.10 3.85
N VAL A 709 -8.99 -7.16 4.01
CA VAL A 709 -9.92 -6.02 4.06
C VAL A 709 -10.99 -6.35 5.08
N ASP A 710 -11.14 -5.49 6.10
CA ASP A 710 -12.16 -5.62 7.14
C ASP A 710 -13.31 -4.64 6.92
N VAL A 711 -14.48 -4.94 7.48
CA VAL A 711 -15.52 -3.94 7.73
C VAL A 711 -15.31 -3.28 9.09
N ALA A 712 -15.22 -1.95 9.12
CA ALA A 712 -14.95 -1.17 10.33
C ALA A 712 -15.92 0.01 10.50
N GLU A 713 -16.16 0.42 11.75
CA GLU A 713 -16.87 1.63 12.13
C GLU A 713 -15.89 2.79 12.27
N PHE A 714 -16.22 3.93 11.69
CA PHE A 714 -15.49 5.17 11.89
C PHE A 714 -15.98 5.89 13.16
N LYS A 715 -15.06 6.16 14.09
CA LYS A 715 -15.31 6.93 15.30
C LYS A 715 -14.40 8.15 15.38
N LEU A 716 -14.99 9.30 15.69
CA LEU A 716 -14.24 10.51 16.01
C LEU A 716 -13.61 10.36 17.40
N LEU A 717 -12.33 10.74 17.54
CA LEU A 717 -11.59 10.59 18.80
C LEU A 717 -12.05 11.55 19.91
N ASP A 718 -12.78 12.61 19.57
CA ASP A 718 -13.34 13.57 20.52
C ASP A 718 -14.79 13.92 20.11
N SER A 719 -15.77 13.42 20.85
CA SER A 719 -17.14 13.97 20.86
C SER A 719 -17.35 14.94 22.02
N THR A 720 -16.26 15.33 22.69
CA THR A 720 -16.24 16.25 23.82
C THR A 720 -15.19 17.34 23.58
N LEU A 721 -15.54 18.30 22.74
CA LEU A 721 -15.03 19.67 22.78
C LEU A 721 -16.21 20.61 22.82
#